data_AF-A0A0F9RN12-F1
#
_entry.id   AF-A0A0F9RN12-F1
#
_cell.length_a   1.000
_cell.length_b   1.000
_cell.length_c   1.000
_cell.angle_alpha   90.00
_cell.angle_beta   90.00
_cell.angle_gamma   90.00
#
_symmetry.space_group_name_H-M   'P 1'
#
loop_
_entity.id
_entity.type
_entity.pdbx_description
1 polymer ?
#
loop_
_entity_poly.entity_id
_entity_poly.type
_entity_poly.pdbx_seq_one_letter_code
_entity_poly.pdbx_strand_id
1 'polypeptide(L)'
;MLMIMEISGLTPVNTDGTDNVDYLDDDSDNDTVADNNEGNDFNFDGIADQTFTGIDTDGDGLDDGYEGSDVNDGFDVNDEIDDPANDLPDTDGTKDVNYRDLDDDGDGIDTPDEDANNDGDPTNDDTDNDGTPDYLDPDSPGPDTDGDGVPDSADLDDDNDGILDTVEDPNLDGDNDPLTDSLDSDNDGKPNHLDIDSDNDGIPDNVEAQTTDGYIAPNEDDAATYASNDGVNSAYPSGLTPVNTDGTDNVDYLDDDSDNDTVADNNEGNDFNFDGIADQTFTGIDTDGDGLDDGYEGSDVNDGFDVNDEIDDPANDLPDTDGTEDVNYRDLDDDGDGIETPDEDANNDGDPTNDDTDNDGTPDYLDPDSTIELDAVDDSVSTPVDTPIDIDILENDLGVSSDGTLTVTDPSNGTVEINDGGTPDDISDDTIIYTPNDGFEGTDIIEYTVCDAEGNCDTATVTITVGNPVALDAVDDSVSTPVDTPIDIDILENDLGVPSDGTLTVTDPSNGTVEINDGGTPDDISDDTIIYTPNDGFEGADIIEYTVCDAEGNCDTATVTITVGNPVALDVVDDSVSTPVDTPIDIDILENDLGVPSDGTLTVTDPSNGTVEINDGGTPDDISDDTIIYTPNDGF
;
A
#
# COMPACT_ATOMS: atom_id res chain seq x y z
N MET A 1 -9.67 -53.36 34.67
CA MET A 1 -11.10 -53.07 34.48
C MET A 1 -11.24 -52.84 32.99
N LEU A 2 -11.94 -53.74 32.28
CA LEU A 2 -12.07 -53.69 30.82
C LEU A 2 -12.76 -52.37 30.44
N MET A 3 -12.16 -51.63 29.51
CA MET A 3 -12.78 -50.47 28.88
C MET A 3 -13.83 -51.01 27.91
N ILE A 4 -15.08 -50.60 28.10
CA ILE A 4 -16.18 -50.90 27.18
C ILE A 4 -16.07 -49.83 26.09
N MET A 5 -15.75 -50.26 24.88
CA MET A 5 -15.86 -49.44 23.68
C MET A 5 -17.36 -49.31 23.41
N GLU A 6 -17.92 -48.10 23.50
CA GLU A 6 -19.27 -47.87 23.01
C GLU A 6 -19.24 -48.00 21.49
N ILE A 7 -20.08 -48.89 20.96
CA ILE A 7 -20.32 -49.02 19.53
C ILE A 7 -21.48 -48.07 19.27
N SER A 8 -21.18 -46.84 18.83
CA SER A 8 -22.20 -45.94 18.27
C SER A 8 -22.54 -46.41 16.85
N GLY A 9 -23.81 -46.27 16.46
CA GLY A 9 -24.21 -46.49 15.06
C GLY A 9 -23.76 -45.35 14.16
N LEU A 10 -24.09 -45.43 12.87
CA LEU A 10 -23.92 -44.33 11.93
C LEU A 10 -24.86 -43.18 12.31
N THR A 11 -24.39 -41.96 12.14
CA THR A 11 -25.21 -40.75 12.15
C THR A 11 -25.61 -40.52 10.70
N PRO A 12 -26.91 -40.48 10.36
CA PRO A 12 -27.35 -40.10 9.02
C PRO A 12 -26.82 -38.72 8.64
N VAL A 13 -26.50 -38.55 7.36
CA VAL A 13 -26.15 -37.27 6.74
C VAL A 13 -27.45 -36.53 6.39
N ASN A 14 -27.33 -35.20 6.27
CA ASN A 14 -28.37 -34.26 5.90
C ASN A 14 -27.65 -33.13 5.17
N THR A 15 -27.40 -33.29 3.87
CA THR A 15 -26.52 -32.43 3.07
C THR A 15 -26.97 -30.97 3.12
N ASP A 16 -28.22 -30.70 2.76
CA ASP A 16 -28.79 -29.35 2.69
C ASP A 16 -28.96 -28.63 4.07
N GLY A 17 -29.03 -29.40 5.15
CA GLY A 17 -29.38 -28.93 6.49
C GLY A 17 -30.84 -28.51 6.74
N THR A 18 -31.76 -28.59 5.76
CA THR A 18 -33.08 -27.94 5.83
C THR A 18 -34.30 -28.88 5.89
N ASP A 19 -34.20 -30.10 5.35
CA ASP A 19 -35.31 -31.07 5.29
C ASP A 19 -35.01 -32.44 5.93
N ASN A 20 -35.25 -33.56 5.23
CA ASN A 20 -35.00 -34.88 5.78
C ASN A 20 -33.54 -35.27 5.56
N VAL A 21 -33.01 -36.06 6.49
CA VAL A 21 -31.76 -36.80 6.29
C VAL A 21 -31.77 -37.55 4.94
N ASP A 22 -30.67 -37.50 4.19
CA ASP A 22 -30.56 -37.87 2.76
C ASP A 22 -31.30 -39.16 2.39
N TYR A 23 -31.17 -40.22 3.21
CA TYR A 23 -31.84 -41.51 2.92
C TYR A 23 -33.39 -41.47 2.94
N LEU A 24 -34.00 -40.33 3.29
CA LEU A 24 -35.43 -40.05 3.27
C LEU A 24 -35.79 -38.84 2.43
N ASP A 25 -34.79 -38.15 1.86
CA ASP A 25 -35.04 -37.10 0.89
C ASP A 25 -35.02 -37.65 -0.53
N ASP A 26 -35.78 -36.98 -1.40
CA ASP A 26 -35.85 -37.33 -2.82
C ASP A 26 -34.92 -36.41 -3.66
N ASP A 27 -34.32 -35.40 -3.01
CA ASP A 27 -33.45 -34.32 -3.51
C ASP A 27 -32.61 -33.86 -2.29
N SER A 28 -31.37 -34.32 -2.17
CA SER A 28 -30.60 -34.28 -0.91
C SER A 28 -29.82 -32.96 -0.67
N ASP A 29 -29.45 -32.24 -1.72
CA ASP A 29 -28.83 -30.90 -1.73
C ASP A 29 -29.84 -29.77 -2.00
N ASN A 30 -31.07 -30.10 -2.40
CA ASN A 30 -32.14 -29.14 -2.74
C ASN A 30 -31.81 -28.30 -3.98
N ASP A 31 -31.15 -28.91 -4.97
CA ASP A 31 -30.69 -28.29 -6.21
C ASP A 31 -31.77 -28.28 -7.32
N THR A 32 -32.97 -28.82 -7.04
CA THR A 32 -34.13 -28.98 -7.95
C THR A 32 -34.04 -30.11 -8.97
N VAL A 33 -32.88 -30.74 -9.11
CA VAL A 33 -32.73 -32.07 -9.67
C VAL A 33 -33.15 -33.06 -8.56
N ALA A 34 -32.95 -34.35 -8.72
CA ALA A 34 -33.54 -35.32 -7.80
C ALA A 34 -32.63 -36.51 -7.76
N ASP A 35 -32.26 -37.02 -6.57
CA ASP A 35 -31.21 -38.01 -6.36
C ASP A 35 -31.21 -39.20 -7.33
N ASN A 36 -32.37 -39.58 -7.85
CA ASN A 36 -32.49 -40.61 -8.86
C ASN A 36 -31.88 -40.23 -10.22
N ASN A 37 -32.05 -38.99 -10.66
CA ASN A 37 -31.46 -38.42 -11.87
C ASN A 37 -29.94 -38.36 -11.70
N GLU A 38 -29.42 -37.58 -10.74
CA GLU A 38 -27.97 -37.43 -10.56
C GLU A 38 -27.29 -38.75 -10.17
N GLY A 39 -27.83 -39.45 -9.18
CA GLY A 39 -27.24 -40.69 -8.66
C GLY A 39 -27.33 -41.89 -9.60
N ASN A 40 -28.05 -41.80 -10.73
CA ASN A 40 -28.16 -42.89 -11.71
C ASN A 40 -27.97 -42.45 -13.16
N ASP A 41 -27.47 -41.27 -13.45
CA ASP A 41 -27.07 -40.87 -14.79
C ASP A 41 -25.57 -41.11 -15.00
N PHE A 42 -25.21 -42.30 -15.47
CA PHE A 42 -23.79 -42.65 -15.66
C PHE A 42 -23.23 -42.20 -17.00
N ASN A 43 -24.07 -41.59 -17.85
CA ASN A 43 -23.66 -41.10 -19.16
C ASN A 43 -23.89 -39.60 -19.35
N PHE A 44 -24.23 -38.90 -18.26
CA PHE A 44 -24.36 -37.45 -18.15
C PHE A 44 -25.23 -36.86 -19.27
N ASP A 45 -26.39 -37.46 -19.53
CA ASP A 45 -27.35 -36.95 -20.55
C ASP A 45 -28.63 -36.35 -19.95
N GLY A 46 -28.63 -36.08 -18.65
CA GLY A 46 -29.74 -35.54 -17.88
C GLY A 46 -30.85 -36.54 -17.58
N ILE A 47 -30.64 -37.82 -17.90
CA ILE A 47 -31.68 -38.85 -17.80
C ILE A 47 -31.12 -40.07 -17.07
N ALA A 48 -31.71 -40.40 -15.92
CA ALA A 48 -31.39 -41.61 -15.18
C ALA A 48 -31.39 -42.89 -16.06
N ASP A 49 -30.26 -43.61 -16.06
CA ASP A 49 -30.08 -44.90 -16.72
C ASP A 49 -30.96 -46.00 -16.10
N GLN A 50 -31.22 -45.86 -14.79
CA GLN A 50 -31.93 -46.82 -13.96
C GLN A 50 -33.32 -46.30 -13.58
N THR A 51 -34.32 -47.19 -13.55
CA THR A 51 -35.70 -46.77 -13.29
C THR A 51 -36.49 -47.82 -12.51
N PHE A 52 -37.32 -47.34 -11.58
CA PHE A 52 -38.19 -48.19 -10.78
C PHE A 52 -39.15 -49.07 -11.60
N THR A 53 -39.05 -50.40 -11.42
CA THR A 53 -39.84 -51.41 -12.14
C THR A 53 -41.08 -51.90 -11.36
N GLY A 54 -41.07 -51.75 -10.04
CA GLY A 54 -42.06 -52.29 -9.11
C GLY A 54 -41.93 -53.80 -8.86
N ILE A 55 -40.75 -54.37 -9.13
CA ILE A 55 -40.41 -55.78 -8.92
C ILE A 55 -39.19 -55.81 -8.01
N ASP A 56 -39.24 -56.69 -7.02
CA ASP A 56 -38.16 -56.98 -6.07
C ASP A 56 -38.11 -58.52 -6.03
N THR A 57 -37.16 -59.09 -6.76
CA THR A 57 -37.09 -60.51 -7.09
C THR A 57 -36.53 -61.31 -5.92
N ASP A 58 -35.56 -60.76 -5.22
CA ASP A 58 -34.82 -61.42 -4.14
C ASP A 58 -35.45 -61.15 -2.75
N GLY A 59 -36.25 -60.09 -2.65
CA GLY A 59 -37.02 -59.67 -1.49
C GLY A 59 -36.23 -58.81 -0.49
N ASP A 60 -35.14 -58.17 -0.91
CA ASP A 60 -34.25 -57.43 -0.03
C ASP A 60 -34.71 -55.99 0.28
N GLY A 61 -35.54 -55.44 -0.60
CA GLY A 61 -36.15 -54.13 -0.47
C GLY A 61 -35.65 -53.09 -1.47
N LEU A 62 -34.59 -53.38 -2.23
CA LEU A 62 -34.23 -52.67 -3.45
C LEU A 62 -35.12 -53.15 -4.60
N ASP A 63 -35.30 -52.33 -5.64
CA ASP A 63 -36.10 -52.70 -6.81
C ASP A 63 -35.19 -53.24 -7.92
N ASP A 64 -35.62 -54.27 -8.65
CA ASP A 64 -34.92 -54.90 -9.77
C ASP A 64 -34.44 -53.88 -10.84
N GLY A 65 -35.02 -52.67 -10.86
CA GLY A 65 -34.64 -51.57 -11.75
C GLY A 65 -33.37 -50.81 -11.37
N TYR A 66 -32.94 -50.94 -10.11
CA TYR A 66 -31.70 -50.37 -9.54
C TYR A 66 -30.69 -51.47 -9.16
N GLU A 67 -31.08 -52.73 -9.30
CA GLU A 67 -30.17 -53.86 -9.16
C GLU A 67 -29.37 -54.03 -10.45
N GLY A 68 -28.09 -54.36 -10.29
CA GLY A 68 -27.17 -54.56 -11.41
C GLY A 68 -27.49 -55.81 -12.25
N SER A 69 -26.45 -56.54 -12.67
CA SER A 69 -26.65 -57.64 -13.64
C SER A 69 -27.27 -58.92 -13.05
N ASP A 70 -27.33 -59.07 -11.72
CA ASP A 70 -27.84 -60.24 -11.01
C ASP A 70 -28.94 -59.88 -10.00
N VAL A 71 -30.16 -59.67 -10.51
CA VAL A 71 -31.34 -59.28 -9.71
C VAL A 71 -31.86 -60.30 -8.66
N ASN A 72 -31.04 -61.30 -8.30
CA ASN A 72 -31.39 -62.36 -7.37
C ASN A 72 -30.13 -62.87 -6.65
N ASP A 73 -29.29 -61.96 -6.20
CA ASP A 73 -28.06 -62.23 -5.49
C ASP A 73 -28.29 -62.40 -3.96
N GLY A 74 -29.37 -61.80 -3.43
CA GLY A 74 -30.04 -62.13 -2.18
C GLY A 74 -29.60 -61.33 -0.96
N PHE A 75 -30.25 -60.24 -0.56
CA PHE A 75 -29.95 -59.46 0.67
C PHE A 75 -28.46 -59.08 0.83
N ASP A 76 -28.04 -58.13 0.01
CA ASP A 76 -26.93 -57.24 0.30
C ASP A 76 -27.47 -55.90 0.84
N VAL A 77 -26.75 -55.23 1.74
CA VAL A 77 -27.20 -53.91 2.27
C VAL A 77 -26.73 -52.75 1.41
N ASN A 78 -25.75 -53.00 0.54
CA ASN A 78 -25.13 -52.02 -0.34
C ASN A 78 -25.25 -52.41 -1.82
N ASP A 79 -25.80 -53.59 -2.11
CA ASP A 79 -25.83 -54.19 -3.45
C ASP A 79 -24.46 -54.04 -4.17
N GLU A 80 -24.44 -53.46 -5.38
CA GLU A 80 -23.22 -53.26 -6.15
C GLU A 80 -22.49 -51.93 -5.81
N ILE A 81 -22.94 -51.14 -4.83
CA ILE A 81 -22.36 -49.86 -4.41
C ILE A 81 -21.46 -50.07 -3.17
N ASP A 82 -20.22 -50.48 -3.41
CA ASP A 82 -19.23 -50.77 -2.35
C ASP A 82 -18.42 -49.53 -1.95
N ASP A 83 -18.23 -48.59 -2.88
CA ASP A 83 -17.44 -47.36 -2.74
C ASP A 83 -18.14 -46.21 -3.47
N PRO A 84 -19.04 -45.45 -2.79
CA PRO A 84 -19.89 -44.44 -3.43
C PRO A 84 -19.13 -43.43 -4.30
N ALA A 85 -17.95 -42.98 -3.86
CA ALA A 85 -17.11 -42.03 -4.59
C ALA A 85 -16.47 -42.60 -5.88
N ASN A 86 -16.64 -43.89 -6.17
CA ASN A 86 -16.16 -44.52 -7.41
C ASN A 86 -17.27 -45.27 -8.16
N ASP A 87 -18.37 -45.59 -7.47
CA ASP A 87 -19.47 -46.40 -7.99
C ASP A 87 -20.69 -45.56 -8.40
N LEU A 88 -20.75 -44.28 -8.00
CA LEU A 88 -21.82 -43.32 -8.35
C LEU A 88 -21.26 -42.18 -9.22
N PRO A 89 -22.12 -41.46 -9.97
CA PRO A 89 -21.75 -40.26 -10.72
C PRO A 89 -21.16 -39.16 -9.83
N ASP A 90 -20.18 -38.45 -10.39
CA ASP A 90 -19.35 -37.41 -9.79
C ASP A 90 -18.71 -36.67 -10.99
N THR A 91 -19.30 -35.54 -11.42
CA THR A 91 -18.93 -34.84 -12.67
C THR A 91 -17.65 -34.05 -12.50
N ASP A 92 -17.55 -33.23 -11.47
CA ASP A 92 -16.41 -32.34 -11.19
C ASP A 92 -15.24 -33.06 -10.45
N GLY A 93 -15.52 -34.20 -9.80
CA GLY A 93 -14.56 -34.92 -8.97
C GLY A 93 -14.17 -34.20 -7.69
N THR A 94 -14.89 -33.14 -7.31
CA THR A 94 -14.65 -32.34 -6.11
C THR A 94 -15.74 -32.59 -5.05
N LYS A 95 -15.98 -31.64 -4.15
CA LYS A 95 -16.94 -31.65 -3.02
C LYS A 95 -17.58 -33.01 -2.62
N ASP A 96 -18.57 -33.53 -3.35
CA ASP A 96 -19.18 -34.86 -3.15
C ASP A 96 -19.72 -35.43 -4.49
N VAL A 97 -20.37 -36.59 -4.46
CA VAL A 97 -21.10 -37.14 -5.63
C VAL A 97 -22.31 -36.26 -5.97
N ASN A 98 -22.67 -36.16 -7.26
CA ASN A 98 -23.68 -35.23 -7.79
C ASN A 98 -24.94 -35.07 -6.92
N TYR A 99 -25.63 -36.16 -6.54
CA TYR A 99 -26.86 -36.05 -5.72
C TYR A 99 -26.69 -35.43 -4.31
N ARG A 100 -25.48 -35.03 -3.92
CA ARG A 100 -25.18 -34.30 -2.68
C ARG A 100 -24.33 -33.07 -2.95
N ASP A 101 -24.26 -32.66 -4.21
CA ASP A 101 -23.51 -31.51 -4.68
C ASP A 101 -24.50 -30.47 -5.22
N LEU A 102 -24.30 -29.20 -4.84
CA LEU A 102 -25.18 -28.12 -5.27
C LEU A 102 -24.78 -27.55 -6.64
N ASP A 103 -23.54 -27.81 -7.05
CA ASP A 103 -22.90 -27.35 -8.28
C ASP A 103 -22.15 -28.59 -8.81
N ASP A 104 -22.84 -29.30 -9.69
CA ASP A 104 -22.58 -30.69 -10.04
C ASP A 104 -21.32 -30.85 -10.88
N ASP A 105 -21.07 -29.92 -11.79
CA ASP A 105 -19.94 -29.92 -12.72
C ASP A 105 -18.79 -28.99 -12.32
N GLY A 106 -18.99 -28.20 -11.27
CA GLY A 106 -17.94 -27.40 -10.63
C GLY A 106 -17.59 -26.15 -11.43
N ASP A 107 -18.51 -25.65 -12.26
CA ASP A 107 -18.32 -24.44 -13.07
C ASP A 107 -18.51 -23.14 -12.29
N GLY A 108 -19.00 -23.23 -11.04
CA GLY A 108 -19.22 -22.11 -10.13
C GLY A 108 -20.67 -21.61 -10.07
N ILE A 109 -21.57 -22.16 -10.89
CA ILE A 109 -23.00 -21.85 -10.90
C ILE A 109 -23.76 -22.99 -10.21
N ASP A 110 -24.51 -22.66 -9.15
CA ASP A 110 -25.37 -23.65 -8.49
C ASP A 110 -26.39 -24.20 -9.50
N THR A 111 -26.60 -25.52 -9.54
CA THR A 111 -27.51 -26.21 -10.47
C THR A 111 -28.93 -25.65 -10.60
N PRO A 112 -29.59 -25.14 -9.54
CA PRO A 112 -30.85 -24.40 -9.66
C PRO A 112 -30.82 -23.18 -10.59
N ASP A 113 -29.66 -22.52 -10.72
CA ASP A 113 -29.46 -21.27 -11.44
C ASP A 113 -29.10 -21.49 -12.92
N GLU A 114 -28.78 -22.73 -13.29
CA GLU A 114 -28.51 -23.18 -14.67
C GLU A 114 -29.79 -23.51 -15.47
N ASP A 115 -30.95 -23.02 -15.03
CA ASP A 115 -32.22 -23.08 -15.76
C ASP A 115 -32.29 -21.97 -16.83
N ALA A 116 -31.47 -22.11 -17.88
CA ALA A 116 -31.29 -21.14 -18.96
C ALA A 116 -32.62 -20.67 -19.56
N ASN A 117 -33.63 -21.55 -19.63
CA ASN A 117 -34.93 -21.22 -20.21
C ASN A 117 -35.98 -20.73 -19.19
N ASN A 118 -35.65 -20.75 -17.89
CA ASN A 118 -36.49 -20.33 -16.76
C ASN A 118 -37.81 -21.12 -16.63
N ASP A 119 -37.81 -22.43 -16.89
CA ASP A 119 -38.99 -23.30 -16.72
C ASP A 119 -38.99 -24.16 -15.45
N GLY A 120 -37.94 -24.05 -14.65
CA GLY A 120 -37.72 -24.69 -13.36
C GLY A 120 -37.31 -26.15 -13.49
N ASP A 121 -36.58 -26.49 -14.55
CA ASP A 121 -36.12 -27.84 -14.87
C ASP A 121 -34.74 -27.78 -15.57
N PRO A 122 -33.62 -27.64 -14.82
CA PRO A 122 -32.27 -27.51 -15.40
C PRO A 122 -31.84 -28.76 -16.19
N THR A 123 -32.47 -29.92 -15.96
CA THR A 123 -32.10 -31.20 -16.60
C THR A 123 -32.28 -31.27 -18.12
N ASN A 124 -32.84 -30.22 -18.73
CA ASN A 124 -33.13 -30.18 -20.16
C ASN A 124 -32.55 -28.97 -20.90
N ASP A 125 -31.85 -28.09 -20.19
CA ASP A 125 -31.10 -26.99 -20.77
C ASP A 125 -29.70 -27.49 -21.17
N ASP A 126 -29.32 -27.13 -22.39
CA ASP A 126 -28.14 -27.63 -23.12
C ASP A 126 -27.79 -26.50 -24.10
N THR A 127 -27.08 -25.52 -23.55
CA THR A 127 -26.84 -24.21 -24.16
C THR A 127 -25.99 -24.35 -25.41
N ASP A 128 -24.98 -25.21 -25.37
CA ASP A 128 -24.03 -25.43 -26.45
C ASP A 128 -24.51 -26.49 -27.49
N ASN A 129 -25.56 -27.26 -27.15
CA ASN A 129 -26.20 -28.32 -27.95
C ASN A 129 -25.28 -29.53 -28.22
N ASP A 130 -24.36 -29.86 -27.33
CA ASP A 130 -23.49 -31.02 -27.43
C ASP A 130 -24.16 -32.33 -26.95
N GLY A 131 -25.22 -32.18 -26.15
CA GLY A 131 -26.03 -33.27 -25.61
C GLY A 131 -25.79 -33.62 -24.14
N THR A 132 -24.93 -32.88 -23.46
CA THR A 132 -24.77 -32.81 -22.00
C THR A 132 -25.60 -31.61 -21.52
N PRO A 133 -26.47 -31.75 -20.50
CA PRO A 133 -27.16 -30.60 -19.94
C PRO A 133 -26.18 -29.66 -19.23
N ASP A 134 -26.53 -28.36 -19.15
CA ASP A 134 -25.68 -27.31 -18.58
C ASP A 134 -25.13 -27.72 -17.20
N TYR A 135 -25.98 -28.14 -16.25
CA TYR A 135 -25.56 -28.58 -14.90
C TYR A 135 -24.65 -29.82 -14.80
N LEU A 136 -24.34 -30.47 -15.92
CA LEU A 136 -23.40 -31.60 -15.98
C LEU A 136 -22.26 -31.33 -16.98
N ASP A 137 -22.20 -30.14 -17.53
CA ASP A 137 -21.33 -29.77 -18.63
C ASP A 137 -20.32 -28.71 -18.19
N PRO A 138 -19.16 -29.13 -17.68
CA PRO A 138 -18.13 -28.19 -17.25
C PRO A 138 -17.50 -27.41 -18.43
N ASP A 139 -17.85 -27.75 -19.67
CA ASP A 139 -17.44 -27.04 -20.89
C ASP A 139 -18.60 -26.17 -21.46
N SER A 140 -19.81 -26.17 -20.86
CA SER A 140 -20.92 -25.28 -21.23
C SER A 140 -20.54 -23.88 -20.76
N PRO A 141 -20.61 -22.85 -21.64
CA PRO A 141 -19.98 -21.58 -21.32
C PRO A 141 -20.81 -20.90 -20.23
N GLY A 142 -20.20 -20.74 -19.06
CA GLY A 142 -20.51 -19.63 -18.17
C GLY A 142 -20.34 -18.28 -18.87
N PRO A 143 -20.52 -17.16 -18.15
CA PRO A 143 -20.08 -15.85 -18.63
C PRO A 143 -18.65 -15.91 -19.21
N ASP A 144 -18.42 -15.13 -20.26
CA ASP A 144 -17.17 -14.98 -21.03
C ASP A 144 -17.20 -13.50 -21.44
N THR A 145 -16.78 -12.65 -20.51
CA THR A 145 -17.05 -11.21 -20.49
C THR A 145 -16.37 -10.51 -21.66
N ASP A 146 -15.11 -10.81 -21.90
CA ASP A 146 -14.32 -10.31 -23.03
C ASP A 146 -14.56 -11.05 -24.37
N GLY A 147 -15.20 -12.23 -24.33
CA GLY A 147 -15.48 -13.06 -25.50
C GLY A 147 -14.25 -13.74 -26.13
N ASP A 148 -13.19 -13.97 -25.36
CA ASP A 148 -11.94 -14.57 -25.81
C ASP A 148 -12.05 -16.09 -26.02
N GLY A 149 -13.08 -16.69 -25.40
CA GLY A 149 -13.40 -18.11 -25.43
C GLY A 149 -12.90 -18.93 -24.25
N VAL A 150 -12.41 -18.28 -23.19
CA VAL A 150 -12.19 -18.81 -21.84
C VAL A 150 -13.31 -18.24 -20.95
N PRO A 151 -14.11 -19.08 -20.25
CA PRO A 151 -15.14 -18.57 -19.35
C PRO A 151 -14.54 -17.88 -18.12
N ASP A 152 -15.23 -16.89 -17.58
CA ASP A 152 -14.83 -16.06 -16.43
C ASP A 152 -14.38 -16.93 -15.22
N SER A 153 -15.03 -18.09 -14.99
CA SER A 153 -14.65 -19.01 -13.90
C SER A 153 -13.27 -19.69 -14.05
N ALA A 154 -12.67 -19.62 -15.24
CA ALA A 154 -11.39 -20.20 -15.59
C ALA A 154 -10.40 -19.19 -16.19
N ASP A 155 -10.84 -17.96 -16.44
CA ASP A 155 -10.00 -16.84 -16.80
C ASP A 155 -9.22 -16.35 -15.57
N LEU A 156 -8.20 -15.52 -15.78
CA LEU A 156 -7.46 -14.83 -14.73
C LEU A 156 -7.52 -13.30 -14.87
N ASP A 157 -8.18 -12.82 -15.92
CA ASP A 157 -8.23 -11.45 -16.45
C ASP A 157 -9.52 -11.34 -17.29
N ASP A 158 -10.69 -11.39 -16.62
CA ASP A 158 -12.02 -11.61 -17.21
C ASP A 158 -12.44 -10.55 -18.27
N ASP A 159 -11.90 -9.33 -18.18
CA ASP A 159 -12.08 -8.25 -19.15
C ASP A 159 -10.86 -8.03 -20.06
N ASN A 160 -9.77 -8.76 -19.85
CA ASN A 160 -8.55 -8.73 -20.66
C ASN A 160 -7.86 -7.35 -20.69
N ASP A 161 -8.12 -6.49 -19.70
CA ASP A 161 -7.49 -5.20 -19.52
C ASP A 161 -6.01 -5.36 -19.06
N GLY A 162 -5.58 -6.58 -18.77
CA GLY A 162 -4.21 -6.92 -18.43
C GLY A 162 -3.88 -6.74 -16.95
N ILE A 163 -4.77 -6.17 -16.15
CA ILE A 163 -4.82 -6.36 -14.70
C ILE A 163 -5.33 -7.81 -14.48
N LEU A 164 -5.28 -8.33 -13.26
CA LEU A 164 -5.77 -9.70 -13.01
C LEU A 164 -6.88 -9.58 -12.00
N ASP A 165 -7.90 -10.44 -12.04
CA ASP A 165 -9.04 -10.35 -11.12
C ASP A 165 -8.59 -10.39 -9.64
N THR A 166 -7.47 -11.07 -9.36
CA THR A 166 -6.87 -11.12 -8.00
C THR A 166 -6.19 -9.82 -7.53
N VAL A 167 -5.93 -8.89 -8.45
CA VAL A 167 -5.44 -7.53 -8.20
C VAL A 167 -6.62 -6.59 -8.00
N GLU A 168 -7.64 -6.71 -8.85
CA GLU A 168 -8.85 -5.87 -8.81
C GLU A 168 -9.79 -6.25 -7.67
N ASP A 169 -9.83 -7.53 -7.30
CA ASP A 169 -10.35 -7.98 -6.01
C ASP A 169 -9.21 -8.51 -5.11
N PRO A 170 -8.63 -7.64 -4.25
CA PRO A 170 -7.57 -8.04 -3.33
C PRO A 170 -8.06 -8.91 -2.15
N ASN A 171 -9.26 -9.53 -2.25
CA ASN A 171 -9.84 -10.45 -1.27
C ASN A 171 -10.03 -9.78 0.10
N LEU A 172 -10.77 -8.67 0.10
CA LEU A 172 -11.06 -7.90 1.31
C LEU A 172 -12.01 -8.62 2.28
N ASP A 173 -12.77 -9.58 1.77
CA ASP A 173 -13.83 -10.31 2.45
C ASP A 173 -13.33 -11.64 3.07
N GLY A 174 -12.27 -12.24 2.50
CA GLY A 174 -11.51 -13.38 2.99
C GLY A 174 -11.87 -14.74 2.38
N ASP A 175 -12.60 -14.81 1.28
CA ASP A 175 -12.97 -16.07 0.60
C ASP A 175 -11.90 -16.57 -0.39
N ASN A 176 -11.06 -15.68 -0.93
CA ASN A 176 -10.06 -15.92 -2.00
C ASN A 176 -10.71 -16.26 -3.35
N ASP A 177 -11.83 -15.64 -3.66
CA ASP A 177 -12.58 -15.88 -4.88
C ASP A 177 -13.05 -14.52 -5.46
N PRO A 178 -12.46 -14.04 -6.57
CA PRO A 178 -12.77 -12.72 -7.14
C PRO A 178 -14.20 -12.63 -7.67
N LEU A 179 -14.86 -13.77 -7.90
CA LEU A 179 -16.23 -13.84 -8.42
C LEU A 179 -17.31 -13.70 -7.33
N THR A 180 -16.92 -13.63 -6.06
CA THR A 180 -17.86 -13.53 -4.94
C THR A 180 -17.62 -12.30 -4.09
N ASP A 181 -18.70 -11.53 -3.83
CA ASP A 181 -18.62 -10.26 -3.09
C ASP A 181 -17.58 -9.28 -3.68
N SER A 182 -17.44 -9.30 -5.03
CA SER A 182 -16.45 -8.57 -5.82
C SER A 182 -16.43 -7.06 -5.57
N LEU A 183 -15.25 -6.47 -5.73
CA LEU A 183 -15.06 -5.02 -5.64
C LEU A 183 -15.69 -4.31 -6.85
N ASP A 184 -16.37 -3.20 -6.57
CA ASP A 184 -17.07 -2.32 -7.50
C ASP A 184 -16.80 -0.89 -6.98
N SER A 185 -15.82 -0.23 -7.60
CA SER A 185 -15.17 0.97 -7.06
C SER A 185 -16.01 2.23 -7.26
N ASP A 186 -16.60 2.39 -8.44
CA ASP A 186 -17.47 3.49 -8.82
C ASP A 186 -18.96 3.30 -8.37
N ASN A 187 -19.35 2.08 -8.00
CA ASN A 187 -20.70 1.66 -7.63
C ASN A 187 -21.73 1.76 -8.77
N ASP A 188 -21.32 1.55 -10.01
CA ASP A 188 -22.21 1.54 -11.17
C ASP A 188 -23.01 0.21 -11.29
N GLY A 189 -22.51 -0.83 -10.62
CA GLY A 189 -23.07 -2.18 -10.56
C GLY A 189 -22.35 -3.22 -11.41
N LYS A 190 -21.21 -2.86 -12.02
CA LYS A 190 -20.24 -3.73 -12.67
C LYS A 190 -19.01 -3.87 -11.75
N PRO A 191 -18.61 -5.10 -11.39
CA PRO A 191 -17.37 -5.30 -10.65
C PRO A 191 -16.14 -4.93 -11.47
N ASN A 192 -15.08 -4.47 -10.81
CA ASN A 192 -13.83 -4.03 -11.44
C ASN A 192 -13.26 -5.05 -12.44
N HIS A 193 -13.13 -6.33 -12.05
CA HIS A 193 -12.63 -7.40 -12.95
C HIS A 193 -13.47 -7.66 -14.21
N LEU A 194 -14.61 -7.00 -14.37
CA LEU A 194 -15.47 -7.11 -15.54
C LEU A 194 -15.63 -5.75 -16.23
N ASP A 195 -14.86 -4.73 -15.85
CA ASP A 195 -15.07 -3.32 -16.12
C ASP A 195 -13.77 -2.66 -16.57
N ILE A 196 -13.75 -2.20 -17.82
CA ILE A 196 -12.55 -1.59 -18.40
C ILE A 196 -12.34 -0.12 -17.98
N ASP A 197 -13.22 0.47 -17.16
CA ASP A 197 -13.16 1.87 -16.66
C ASP A 197 -13.68 1.90 -15.20
N SER A 198 -12.89 1.33 -14.29
CA SER A 198 -13.30 0.97 -12.92
C SER A 198 -13.68 2.15 -12.00
N ASP A 199 -13.25 3.37 -12.31
CA ASP A 199 -13.62 4.60 -11.60
C ASP A 199 -14.53 5.55 -12.42
N ASN A 200 -14.80 5.19 -13.67
CA ASN A 200 -15.80 5.79 -14.54
C ASN A 200 -15.45 7.23 -14.97
N ASP A 201 -14.16 7.45 -15.19
CA ASP A 201 -13.57 8.72 -15.59
C ASP A 201 -13.43 8.86 -17.12
N GLY A 202 -13.54 7.74 -17.85
CA GLY A 202 -13.49 7.67 -19.30
C GLY A 202 -12.12 7.36 -19.90
N ILE A 203 -11.13 7.01 -19.09
CA ILE A 203 -9.82 6.50 -19.50
C ILE A 203 -9.77 4.99 -19.16
N PRO A 204 -9.49 4.09 -20.12
CA PRO A 204 -9.54 2.66 -19.80
C PRO A 204 -8.44 2.17 -18.84
N ASP A 205 -8.78 1.23 -17.96
CA ASP A 205 -7.91 0.65 -16.94
C ASP A 205 -6.58 0.12 -17.51
N ASN A 206 -6.61 -0.49 -18.71
CA ASN A 206 -5.42 -0.95 -19.44
C ASN A 206 -4.41 0.19 -19.70
N VAL A 207 -4.91 1.40 -19.97
CA VAL A 207 -4.13 2.61 -20.24
C VAL A 207 -3.57 3.16 -18.94
N GLU A 208 -4.38 3.22 -17.89
CA GLU A 208 -4.03 3.84 -16.61
C GLU A 208 -3.10 2.98 -15.76
N ALA A 209 -3.25 1.67 -15.82
CA ALA A 209 -2.37 0.72 -15.14
C ALA A 209 -0.91 0.75 -15.66
N GLN A 210 -0.61 1.56 -16.69
CA GLN A 210 0.70 1.65 -17.34
C GLN A 210 1.21 3.08 -17.42
N THR A 211 2.53 3.24 -17.39
CA THR A 211 3.15 4.55 -17.69
C THR A 211 2.99 4.86 -19.18
N THR A 212 2.70 6.10 -19.56
CA THR A 212 2.60 6.55 -20.97
C THR A 212 3.82 6.15 -21.81
N ASP A 213 5.03 6.42 -21.29
CA ASP A 213 6.30 6.16 -21.98
C ASP A 213 6.62 4.66 -22.13
N GLY A 214 6.01 3.85 -21.26
CA GLY A 214 6.19 2.39 -21.15
C GLY A 214 5.04 1.57 -21.71
N TYR A 215 3.97 2.21 -22.20
CA TYR A 215 2.73 1.56 -22.61
C TYR A 215 2.95 0.41 -23.60
N ILE A 216 2.32 -0.72 -23.32
CA ILE A 216 2.34 -1.93 -24.15
C ILE A 216 0.90 -2.20 -24.55
N ALA A 217 0.55 -1.98 -25.81
CA ALA A 217 -0.77 -2.36 -26.31
C ALA A 217 -1.00 -3.89 -26.26
N PRO A 218 -2.25 -4.35 -26.06
CA PRO A 218 -2.63 -5.75 -26.13
C PRO A 218 -2.26 -6.41 -27.48
N ASN A 219 -1.96 -7.71 -27.46
CA ASN A 219 -1.75 -8.47 -28.70
C ASN A 219 -3.09 -8.90 -29.29
N GLU A 220 -3.19 -8.89 -30.63
CA GLU A 220 -4.27 -9.59 -31.37
C GLU A 220 -4.11 -11.13 -31.24
N ASP A 221 -4.56 -11.69 -30.13
CA ASP A 221 -4.51 -13.12 -29.86
C ASP A 221 -5.71 -13.88 -30.46
N ASP A 222 -5.58 -15.21 -30.55
CA ASP A 222 -6.69 -16.08 -30.91
C ASP A 222 -7.13 -16.89 -29.68
N ALA A 223 -8.37 -17.38 -29.67
CA ALA A 223 -8.90 -18.21 -28.58
C ALA A 223 -8.00 -19.40 -28.16
N ALA A 224 -7.12 -19.88 -29.05
CA ALA A 224 -6.19 -20.96 -28.70
C ALA A 224 -4.96 -20.47 -27.93
N THR A 225 -4.64 -19.18 -28.03
CA THR A 225 -3.59 -18.49 -27.29
C THR A 225 -4.08 -18.14 -25.89
N TYR A 226 -5.28 -17.56 -25.79
CA TYR A 226 -5.98 -17.29 -24.53
C TYR A 226 -6.20 -18.55 -23.68
N ALA A 227 -6.83 -19.58 -24.26
CA ALA A 227 -6.95 -20.88 -23.59
C ALA A 227 -5.61 -21.59 -23.26
N SER A 228 -4.46 -21.07 -23.73
CA SER A 228 -3.14 -21.57 -23.36
C SER A 228 -2.41 -20.74 -22.30
N ASN A 229 -2.92 -19.54 -22.06
CA ASN A 229 -2.43 -18.57 -21.09
C ASN A 229 -3.41 -18.39 -19.92
N ASP A 230 -4.44 -19.25 -19.82
CA ASP A 230 -5.48 -19.17 -18.80
C ASP A 230 -6.17 -17.79 -18.88
N GLY A 231 -6.62 -17.41 -20.10
CA GLY A 231 -7.41 -16.21 -20.36
C GLY A 231 -6.64 -14.88 -20.50
N VAL A 232 -5.44 -14.81 -19.93
CA VAL A 232 -4.61 -13.59 -20.01
C VAL A 232 -4.03 -13.32 -21.41
N ASN A 233 -4.12 -12.05 -21.86
CA ASN A 233 -3.48 -11.58 -23.09
C ASN A 233 -1.96 -11.86 -23.12
N SER A 234 -1.43 -12.33 -24.26
CA SER A 234 0.00 -12.66 -24.34
C SER A 234 0.96 -11.47 -24.28
N ALA A 235 0.45 -10.23 -24.29
CA ALA A 235 1.21 -9.02 -23.97
C ALA A 235 1.58 -8.98 -22.48
N TYR A 236 0.73 -9.52 -21.61
CA TYR A 236 0.79 -9.41 -20.15
C TYR A 236 0.84 -10.79 -19.48
N PRO A 237 1.81 -11.67 -19.79
CA PRO A 237 1.80 -13.09 -19.35
C PRO A 237 1.94 -13.31 -17.83
N SER A 238 1.89 -12.26 -17.02
CA SER A 238 1.92 -12.31 -15.55
C SER A 238 1.02 -11.24 -14.93
N GLY A 239 0.12 -10.63 -15.72
CA GLY A 239 -0.57 -9.40 -15.37
C GLY A 239 0.34 -8.16 -15.45
N LEU A 240 -0.30 -7.01 -15.50
CA LEU A 240 0.28 -5.70 -15.28
C LEU A 240 0.54 -5.50 -13.78
N THR A 241 1.36 -4.51 -13.47
CA THR A 241 1.49 -3.99 -12.12
C THR A 241 1.03 -2.55 -12.22
N PRO A 242 -0.20 -2.24 -11.73
CA PRO A 242 -0.78 -0.92 -11.89
C PRO A 242 0.15 0.19 -11.40
N VAL A 243 0.17 1.30 -12.14
CA VAL A 243 0.88 2.51 -11.77
C VAL A 243 0.11 3.20 -10.64
N ASN A 244 0.87 3.91 -9.82
CA ASN A 244 0.37 4.93 -8.91
C ASN A 244 1.32 6.11 -9.11
N THR A 245 0.84 7.15 -9.78
CA THR A 245 1.65 8.25 -10.31
C THR A 245 2.20 9.13 -9.18
N ASP A 246 1.38 9.50 -8.22
CA ASP A 246 1.74 10.40 -7.12
C ASP A 246 2.39 9.68 -5.89
N GLY A 247 2.14 8.37 -5.76
CA GLY A 247 2.54 7.50 -4.67
C GLY A 247 1.75 7.64 -3.36
N THR A 248 0.60 8.31 -3.31
CA THR A 248 -0.08 8.68 -2.04
C THR A 248 -1.41 7.98 -1.76
N ASP A 249 -2.27 7.80 -2.75
CA ASP A 249 -3.62 7.22 -2.65
C ASP A 249 -3.81 5.98 -3.53
N ASN A 250 -4.84 5.92 -4.36
CA ASN A 250 -5.20 4.71 -5.09
C ASN A 250 -4.21 4.49 -6.24
N VAL A 251 -4.32 3.37 -6.93
CA VAL A 251 -3.60 3.16 -8.19
C VAL A 251 -4.37 3.89 -9.28
N ASP A 252 -3.68 4.35 -10.33
CA ASP A 252 -4.22 5.31 -11.31
C ASP A 252 -5.62 4.91 -11.82
N TYR A 253 -5.82 3.65 -12.23
CA TYR A 253 -7.13 3.15 -12.72
C TYR A 253 -8.30 3.13 -11.69
N LEU A 254 -8.05 3.59 -10.47
CA LEU A 254 -9.01 3.68 -9.38
C LEU A 254 -8.95 5.05 -8.69
N ASP A 255 -8.25 6.01 -9.28
CA ASP A 255 -8.02 7.33 -8.72
C ASP A 255 -8.64 8.41 -9.60
N ASP A 256 -9.49 9.25 -8.99
CA ASP A 256 -10.20 10.30 -9.74
C ASP A 256 -9.26 11.48 -10.14
N ASP A 257 -8.02 11.51 -9.63
CA ASP A 257 -7.02 12.59 -9.69
C ASP A 257 -5.60 11.99 -9.53
N SER A 258 -5.08 11.34 -10.58
CA SER A 258 -3.90 10.45 -10.55
C SER A 258 -2.57 11.13 -10.15
N ASP A 259 -2.40 12.42 -10.43
CA ASP A 259 -1.23 13.21 -10.02
C ASP A 259 -1.50 14.13 -8.82
N ASN A 260 -2.74 14.12 -8.30
CA ASN A 260 -3.19 14.86 -7.13
C ASN A 260 -3.05 16.39 -7.29
N ASP A 261 -3.29 16.87 -8.51
CA ASP A 261 -3.13 18.26 -8.90
C ASP A 261 -4.40 19.13 -8.72
N THR A 262 -5.48 18.51 -8.21
CA THR A 262 -6.81 19.09 -7.94
C THR A 262 -7.74 19.29 -9.15
N VAL A 263 -7.24 19.05 -10.36
CA VAL A 263 -8.08 18.76 -11.51
C VAL A 263 -8.46 17.28 -11.41
N ALA A 264 -9.07 16.70 -12.42
CA ALA A 264 -9.63 15.35 -12.30
C ALA A 264 -9.36 14.67 -13.61
N ASP A 265 -9.08 13.38 -13.58
CA ASP A 265 -8.57 12.65 -14.73
C ASP A 265 -9.56 12.71 -15.91
N ASN A 266 -10.85 12.54 -15.63
CA ASN A 266 -11.92 12.78 -16.60
C ASN A 266 -11.85 14.16 -17.27
N ASN A 267 -11.49 15.22 -16.55
CA ASN A 267 -11.36 16.57 -17.11
C ASN A 267 -10.14 16.68 -18.03
N GLU A 268 -8.98 16.22 -17.58
CA GLU A 268 -7.70 16.36 -18.28
C GLU A 268 -7.57 15.37 -19.44
N GLY A 269 -7.90 14.11 -19.22
CA GLY A 269 -7.92 13.06 -20.23
C GLY A 269 -8.92 13.30 -21.35
N ASN A 270 -9.93 14.15 -21.14
CA ASN A 270 -10.99 14.41 -22.11
C ASN A 270 -11.11 15.87 -22.60
N ASP A 271 -10.24 16.80 -22.22
CA ASP A 271 -10.25 18.19 -22.75
C ASP A 271 -9.31 18.37 -23.96
N PHE A 272 -9.72 17.82 -25.10
CA PHE A 272 -8.96 17.93 -26.36
C PHE A 272 -8.88 19.35 -26.95
N ASN A 273 -9.64 20.29 -26.39
CA ASN A 273 -9.73 21.65 -26.89
C ASN A 273 -9.10 22.69 -25.95
N PHE A 274 -8.63 22.24 -24.78
CA PHE A 274 -7.93 22.98 -23.75
C PHE A 274 -8.72 24.22 -23.31
N ASP A 275 -10.03 24.05 -23.05
CA ASP A 275 -10.92 25.11 -22.57
C ASP A 275 -11.38 24.94 -21.11
N GLY A 276 -10.75 24.02 -20.37
CA GLY A 276 -10.99 23.70 -18.96
C GLY A 276 -12.25 22.87 -18.74
N ILE A 277 -12.78 22.26 -19.81
CA ILE A 277 -14.04 21.53 -19.78
C ILE A 277 -13.89 20.29 -20.65
N ALA A 278 -14.06 19.11 -20.04
CA ALA A 278 -14.12 17.84 -20.76
C ALA A 278 -15.05 17.91 -22.00
N ASP A 279 -14.53 17.48 -23.15
CA ASP A 279 -15.31 17.35 -24.40
C ASP A 279 -16.27 16.14 -24.33
N GLN A 280 -15.92 15.15 -23.51
CA GLN A 280 -16.65 13.90 -23.24
C GLN A 280 -17.31 13.95 -21.86
N THR A 281 -18.42 13.25 -21.67
CA THR A 281 -19.12 13.27 -20.38
C THR A 281 -19.94 12.01 -20.15
N PHE A 282 -19.84 11.44 -18.96
CA PHE A 282 -20.67 10.33 -18.48
C PHE A 282 -22.18 10.50 -18.73
N THR A 283 -22.80 9.49 -19.33
CA THR A 283 -24.21 9.45 -19.73
C THR A 283 -25.06 8.50 -18.89
N GLY A 284 -24.44 7.54 -18.21
CA GLY A 284 -25.04 6.40 -17.50
C GLY A 284 -25.64 5.36 -18.45
N ILE A 285 -25.06 5.21 -19.64
CA ILE A 285 -25.44 4.23 -20.66
C ILE A 285 -24.15 3.62 -21.19
N ASP A 286 -24.06 2.31 -21.07
CA ASP A 286 -23.08 1.46 -21.75
C ASP A 286 -23.88 0.54 -22.69
N THR A 287 -23.58 0.59 -23.99
CA THR A 287 -24.40 -0.02 -25.04
C THR A 287 -23.94 -1.41 -25.44
N ASP A 288 -22.65 -1.69 -25.46
CA ASP A 288 -22.09 -3.02 -25.74
C ASP A 288 -21.67 -3.82 -24.51
N GLY A 289 -21.61 -3.21 -23.34
CA GLY A 289 -21.48 -3.89 -22.07
C GLY A 289 -20.04 -4.07 -21.62
N ASP A 290 -19.08 -3.32 -22.16
CA ASP A 290 -17.65 -3.48 -21.84
C ASP A 290 -17.21 -2.69 -20.60
N GLY A 291 -18.05 -1.77 -20.11
CA GLY A 291 -17.85 -1.04 -18.86
C GLY A 291 -17.63 0.45 -19.08
N LEU A 292 -17.10 0.81 -20.24
CA LEU A 292 -16.92 2.20 -20.65
C LEU A 292 -18.27 2.83 -21.03
N ASP A 293 -18.54 4.05 -20.55
CA ASP A 293 -19.79 4.74 -20.87
C ASP A 293 -19.83 5.26 -22.33
N ASP A 294 -21.00 5.18 -22.99
CA ASP A 294 -21.32 5.73 -24.33
C ASP A 294 -20.87 7.20 -24.53
N GLY A 295 -20.65 7.93 -23.44
CA GLY A 295 -20.21 9.31 -23.37
C GLY A 295 -18.71 9.52 -23.64
N TYR A 296 -17.90 8.48 -23.43
CA TYR A 296 -16.45 8.43 -23.64
C TYR A 296 -16.09 7.65 -24.90
N GLU A 297 -16.98 6.76 -25.34
CA GLU A 297 -16.86 6.09 -26.63
C GLU A 297 -16.99 7.07 -27.82
N GLY A 298 -16.25 6.81 -28.88
CA GLY A 298 -16.21 7.67 -30.05
C GLY A 298 -17.47 7.58 -30.92
N SER A 299 -17.32 7.03 -32.12
CA SER A 299 -18.36 7.17 -33.17
C SER A 299 -19.28 5.96 -33.33
N ASP A 300 -18.87 4.82 -32.81
CA ASP A 300 -19.58 3.54 -32.92
C ASP A 300 -19.72 2.91 -31.54
N VAL A 301 -20.66 3.43 -30.75
CA VAL A 301 -20.93 3.04 -29.35
C VAL A 301 -21.38 1.57 -29.11
N ASN A 302 -21.02 0.66 -29.99
CA ASN A 302 -21.47 -0.73 -30.01
C ASN A 302 -20.52 -1.53 -30.91
N ASP A 303 -19.22 -1.30 -30.82
CA ASP A 303 -18.23 -2.09 -31.56
C ASP A 303 -17.79 -3.36 -30.81
N GLY A 304 -18.26 -3.54 -29.58
CA GLY A 304 -18.04 -4.71 -28.75
C GLY A 304 -16.81 -4.53 -27.87
N PHE A 305 -16.50 -5.53 -27.04
CA PHE A 305 -15.40 -5.46 -26.08
C PHE A 305 -14.06 -5.09 -26.74
N ASP A 306 -13.56 -3.89 -26.41
CA ASP A 306 -12.25 -3.37 -26.79
C ASP A 306 -11.60 -2.67 -25.59
N VAL A 307 -10.63 -3.34 -24.97
CA VAL A 307 -10.02 -2.94 -23.69
C VAL A 307 -9.29 -1.59 -23.70
N ASN A 308 -9.10 -0.97 -24.86
CA ASN A 308 -8.57 0.39 -24.97
C ASN A 308 -9.48 1.33 -25.75
N ASP A 309 -10.64 0.84 -26.22
CA ASP A 309 -11.49 1.51 -27.21
C ASP A 309 -10.65 2.24 -28.29
N GLU A 310 -10.62 3.57 -28.26
CA GLU A 310 -9.94 4.38 -29.26
C GLU A 310 -8.57 4.93 -28.80
N ILE A 311 -8.10 4.53 -27.61
CA ILE A 311 -6.86 4.97 -26.95
C ILE A 311 -5.74 3.90 -27.15
N ASP A 312 -5.41 3.63 -28.41
CA ASP A 312 -4.38 2.65 -28.83
C ASP A 312 -2.92 3.13 -28.60
N ASP A 313 -2.71 4.46 -28.55
CA ASP A 313 -1.42 5.13 -28.39
C ASP A 313 -1.60 6.33 -27.44
N PRO A 314 -1.68 6.10 -26.11
CA PRO A 314 -2.05 7.13 -25.13
C PRO A 314 -1.26 8.44 -25.29
N ALA A 315 0.05 8.35 -25.55
CA ALA A 315 0.94 9.49 -25.80
C ALA A 315 0.58 10.35 -27.04
N ASN A 316 -0.37 9.91 -27.87
CA ASN A 316 -0.84 10.63 -29.06
C ASN A 316 -2.36 10.78 -29.12
N ASP A 317 -3.08 9.91 -28.40
CA ASP A 317 -4.54 9.84 -28.40
C ASP A 317 -5.16 10.59 -27.22
N LEU A 318 -4.43 10.81 -26.11
CA LEU A 318 -4.86 11.64 -24.97
C LEU A 318 -4.29 13.08 -25.03
N PRO A 319 -4.91 14.04 -24.31
CA PRO A 319 -4.40 15.39 -24.16
C PRO A 319 -3.00 15.45 -23.50
N ASP A 320 -2.19 16.36 -24.03
CA ASP A 320 -0.81 16.65 -23.62
C ASP A 320 -0.53 18.10 -24.08
N THR A 321 -0.61 19.06 -23.16
CA THR A 321 -0.54 20.50 -23.47
C THR A 321 0.88 20.91 -23.86
N ASP A 322 1.88 20.48 -23.11
CA ASP A 322 3.25 20.97 -23.23
C ASP A 322 4.13 20.09 -24.15
N GLY A 323 3.71 18.86 -24.40
CA GLY A 323 4.40 17.86 -25.21
C GLY A 323 5.65 17.29 -24.54
N THR A 324 5.80 17.48 -23.24
CA THR A 324 6.90 17.02 -22.42
C THR A 324 6.39 16.02 -21.38
N GLU A 325 7.01 15.97 -20.23
CA GLU A 325 6.86 14.99 -19.13
C GLU A 325 5.89 13.81 -19.36
N ASP A 326 4.59 13.96 -19.09
CA ASP A 326 3.54 12.94 -19.29
C ASP A 326 2.28 13.53 -19.97
N VAL A 327 1.20 12.76 -20.08
CA VAL A 327 -0.13 13.27 -20.48
C VAL A 327 -0.78 13.99 -19.31
N ASN A 328 -1.71 14.90 -19.60
CA ASN A 328 -2.17 15.89 -18.62
C ASN A 328 -2.63 15.29 -17.27
N TYR A 329 -3.49 14.26 -17.27
CA TYR A 329 -3.99 13.65 -16.03
C TYR A 329 -2.92 12.97 -15.13
N ARG A 330 -1.67 12.96 -15.57
CA ARG A 330 -0.50 12.46 -14.82
C ARG A 330 0.62 13.50 -14.73
N ASP A 331 0.37 14.73 -15.16
CA ASP A 331 1.35 15.80 -15.20
C ASP A 331 0.96 16.97 -14.28
N LEU A 332 1.60 17.00 -13.12
CA LEU A 332 1.43 18.04 -12.10
C LEU A 332 1.68 19.48 -12.60
N ASP A 333 2.39 19.67 -13.73
CA ASP A 333 2.66 20.96 -14.41
C ASP A 333 2.21 20.84 -15.87
N ASP A 334 0.90 20.77 -16.05
CA ASP A 334 0.19 20.44 -17.29
C ASP A 334 0.71 21.18 -18.54
N ASP A 335 1.03 22.47 -18.39
CA ASP A 335 1.48 23.34 -19.49
C ASP A 335 3.01 23.52 -19.57
N GLY A 336 3.73 22.97 -18.60
CA GLY A 336 5.20 22.96 -18.51
C GLY A 336 5.81 24.34 -18.33
N ASP A 337 5.10 25.30 -17.72
CA ASP A 337 5.61 26.64 -17.43
C ASP A 337 6.50 26.69 -16.17
N GLY A 338 6.46 25.64 -15.35
CA GLY A 338 7.21 25.47 -14.12
C GLY A 338 6.44 25.83 -12.85
N ILE A 339 5.11 25.95 -12.93
CA ILE A 339 4.19 26.17 -11.81
C ILE A 339 3.22 24.97 -11.80
N GLU A 340 3.06 24.34 -10.65
CA GLU A 340 2.18 23.17 -10.54
C GLU A 340 0.70 23.60 -10.69
N THR A 341 -0.15 22.81 -11.32
CA THR A 341 -1.58 23.10 -11.53
C THR A 341 -2.34 23.58 -10.27
N PRO A 342 -2.15 23.00 -9.05
CA PRO A 342 -2.83 23.47 -7.85
C PRO A 342 -2.49 24.93 -7.50
N ASP A 343 -1.30 25.37 -7.91
CA ASP A 343 -0.73 26.68 -7.65
C ASP A 343 -1.21 27.72 -8.68
N GLU A 344 -2.00 27.32 -9.68
CA GLU A 344 -2.58 28.19 -10.70
C GLU A 344 -4.04 28.59 -10.44
N ASP A 345 -4.56 28.29 -9.25
CA ASP A 345 -5.82 28.82 -8.72
C ASP A 345 -5.70 30.31 -8.34
N ALA A 346 -5.66 31.17 -9.36
CA ALA A 346 -5.50 32.61 -9.26
C ALA A 346 -6.52 33.29 -8.33
N ASN A 347 -7.69 32.67 -8.11
CA ASN A 347 -8.74 33.23 -7.26
C ASN A 347 -8.85 32.57 -5.86
N ASN A 348 -8.07 31.51 -5.62
CA ASN A 348 -7.99 30.74 -4.37
C ASN A 348 -9.36 30.13 -3.97
N ASP A 349 -10.12 29.60 -4.92
CA ASP A 349 -11.38 28.88 -4.64
C ASP A 349 -11.32 27.35 -4.73
N GLY A 350 -10.13 26.80 -5.01
CA GLY A 350 -9.78 25.40 -5.10
C GLY A 350 -10.25 24.75 -6.40
N ASP A 351 -10.29 25.51 -7.49
CA ASP A 351 -10.75 25.07 -8.80
C ASP A 351 -9.98 25.82 -9.91
N PRO A 352 -8.78 25.32 -10.30
CA PRO A 352 -7.95 25.98 -11.32
C PRO A 352 -8.58 25.95 -12.72
N THR A 353 -9.51 25.02 -12.98
CA THR A 353 -10.14 24.82 -14.30
C THR A 353 -10.88 26.04 -14.86
N ASN A 354 -11.22 27.01 -14.00
CA ASN A 354 -12.01 28.17 -14.36
C ASN A 354 -11.26 29.52 -14.34
N ASP A 355 -9.98 29.50 -13.93
CA ASP A 355 -9.15 30.69 -13.86
C ASP A 355 -8.44 30.93 -15.21
N ASP A 356 -8.63 32.13 -15.77
CA ASP A 356 -8.13 32.57 -17.08
C ASP A 356 -7.69 34.03 -16.90
N THR A 357 -6.47 34.21 -16.43
CA THR A 357 -5.93 35.51 -16.00
C THR A 357 -5.79 36.47 -17.17
N ASP A 358 -5.43 35.95 -18.34
CA ASP A 358 -5.13 36.71 -19.55
C ASP A 358 -6.40 37.00 -20.41
N ASN A 359 -7.48 36.23 -20.18
CA ASN A 359 -8.79 36.25 -20.84
C ASN A 359 -8.77 35.86 -22.33
N ASP A 360 -7.92 34.93 -22.74
CA ASP A 360 -7.88 34.39 -24.10
C ASP A 360 -8.80 33.18 -24.31
N GLY A 361 -9.22 32.54 -23.22
CA GLY A 361 -10.16 31.43 -23.19
C GLY A 361 -9.54 30.06 -22.90
N THR A 362 -8.23 30.00 -22.67
CA THR A 362 -7.51 28.84 -22.11
C THR A 362 -7.38 29.08 -20.60
N PRO A 363 -7.69 28.10 -19.73
CA PRO A 363 -7.40 28.22 -18.31
C PRO A 363 -5.89 28.36 -18.05
N ASP A 364 -5.53 28.95 -16.91
CA ASP A 364 -4.13 29.23 -16.55
C ASP A 364 -3.30 27.92 -16.55
N TYR A 365 -3.79 26.83 -15.94
CA TYR A 365 -3.11 25.52 -15.91
C TYR A 365 -2.87 24.85 -17.27
N LEU A 366 -3.49 25.34 -18.34
CA LEU A 366 -3.30 24.84 -19.72
C LEU A 366 -2.66 25.90 -20.63
N ASP A 367 -2.24 27.06 -20.09
CA ASP A 367 -1.76 28.21 -20.85
C ASP A 367 -0.31 28.57 -20.51
N PRO A 368 0.67 28.05 -21.28
CA PRO A 368 2.09 28.27 -21.00
C PRO A 368 2.56 29.70 -21.31
N ASP A 369 1.66 30.57 -21.77
CA ASP A 369 1.90 32.00 -21.91
C ASP A 369 1.14 32.88 -20.93
N SER A 370 0.34 32.26 -20.04
CA SER A 370 -0.26 32.92 -18.91
C SER A 370 0.83 33.55 -18.05
N THR A 371 0.50 34.70 -17.49
CA THR A 371 1.39 35.38 -16.57
C THR A 371 0.76 35.27 -15.21
N ILE A 372 1.16 34.24 -14.46
CA ILE A 372 0.86 34.18 -13.02
C ILE A 372 1.40 35.46 -12.39
N GLU A 373 0.48 36.29 -11.91
CA GLU A 373 0.84 37.53 -11.24
C GLU A 373 1.43 37.14 -9.87
N LEU A 374 2.66 37.57 -9.60
CA LEU A 374 3.31 37.40 -8.30
C LEU A 374 2.34 37.63 -7.13
N ASP A 375 2.09 36.59 -6.33
CA ASP A 375 1.21 36.61 -5.16
C ASP A 375 1.97 36.06 -3.95
N ALA A 376 2.21 36.93 -2.96
CA ALA A 376 2.88 36.54 -1.73
C ALA A 376 1.83 36.26 -0.65
N VAL A 377 1.87 35.07 -0.04
CA VAL A 377 0.81 34.54 0.83
C VAL A 377 1.25 34.52 2.30
N ASP A 378 0.38 34.97 3.21
CA ASP A 378 0.69 35.08 4.65
C ASP A 378 1.07 33.73 5.30
N ASP A 379 2.28 33.63 5.88
CA ASP A 379 2.72 32.46 6.65
C ASP A 379 2.32 32.46 8.13
N SER A 380 2.38 31.27 8.75
CA SER A 380 2.36 31.17 10.21
C SER A 380 3.23 30.04 10.76
N VAL A 381 4.04 30.36 11.78
CA VAL A 381 4.93 29.40 12.43
C VAL A 381 4.97 29.59 13.95
N SER A 382 5.58 28.63 14.67
CA SER A 382 5.82 28.74 16.10
C SER A 382 7.20 28.25 16.50
N THR A 383 7.80 28.91 17.49
CA THR A 383 9.10 28.52 18.05
C THR A 383 9.09 28.67 19.57
N PRO A 384 9.84 27.87 20.34
CA PRO A 384 10.04 28.12 21.77
C PRO A 384 10.73 29.46 22.05
N VAL A 385 10.60 29.95 23.29
CA VAL A 385 11.37 31.11 23.77
C VAL A 385 12.87 30.89 23.53
N ASP A 386 13.57 31.97 23.14
CA ASP A 386 15.03 32.00 22.90
C ASP A 386 15.56 31.01 21.86
N THR A 387 14.67 30.45 21.03
CA THR A 387 15.03 29.48 19.99
C THR A 387 14.88 30.10 18.60
N PRO A 388 15.97 30.28 17.84
CA PRO A 388 15.90 30.66 16.43
C PRO A 388 15.18 29.59 15.60
N ILE A 389 14.49 30.01 14.56
CA ILE A 389 13.81 29.13 13.59
C ILE A 389 14.14 29.58 12.17
N ASP A 390 14.38 28.60 11.30
CA ASP A 390 14.49 28.78 9.86
C ASP A 390 13.09 28.58 9.25
N ILE A 391 12.68 29.45 8.34
CA ILE A 391 11.32 29.52 7.81
C ILE A 391 11.39 29.62 6.29
N ASP A 392 10.77 28.67 5.62
CA ASP A 392 10.56 28.64 4.18
C ASP A 392 9.34 29.51 3.86
N ILE A 393 9.57 30.78 3.54
CA ILE A 393 8.51 31.81 3.38
C ILE A 393 8.05 31.99 1.93
N LEU A 394 8.65 31.25 1.00
CA LEU A 394 8.31 31.27 -0.43
C LEU A 394 7.59 29.98 -0.83
N GLU A 395 7.47 29.02 0.08
CA GLU A 395 6.90 27.69 -0.18
C GLU A 395 5.42 27.77 -0.59
N ASN A 396 4.70 28.79 -0.15
CA ASN A 396 3.30 29.04 -0.45
C ASN A 396 3.08 30.31 -1.29
N ASP A 397 4.13 30.85 -1.93
CA ASP A 397 4.08 32.05 -2.76
C ASP A 397 4.09 31.69 -4.24
N LEU A 398 3.25 32.36 -5.03
CA LEU A 398 3.07 32.09 -6.46
C LEU A 398 3.77 33.12 -7.35
N GLY A 399 4.20 32.70 -8.54
CA GLY A 399 4.83 33.59 -9.52
C GLY A 399 6.17 34.18 -9.05
N VAL A 400 6.87 33.50 -8.13
CA VAL A 400 8.16 33.92 -7.60
C VAL A 400 9.27 33.66 -8.62
N SER A 401 9.65 34.70 -9.38
CA SER A 401 10.79 34.58 -10.30
C SER A 401 12.10 34.35 -9.55
N SER A 402 12.83 33.29 -9.92
CA SER A 402 14.19 33.01 -9.45
C SER A 402 15.14 34.21 -9.55
N ASP A 403 15.05 35.03 -10.61
CA ASP A 403 15.91 36.21 -10.79
C ASP A 403 15.38 37.51 -10.12
N GLY A 404 14.40 37.36 -9.23
CA GLY A 404 13.73 38.42 -8.48
C GLY A 404 14.54 38.99 -7.30
N THR A 405 13.83 39.61 -6.36
CA THR A 405 14.40 40.08 -5.09
C THR A 405 13.47 39.83 -3.91
N LEU A 406 13.99 39.20 -2.87
CA LEU A 406 13.35 39.09 -1.57
C LEU A 406 13.79 40.23 -0.63
N THR A 407 12.83 40.86 0.05
CA THR A 407 13.13 41.83 1.11
C THR A 407 12.28 41.60 2.34
N VAL A 408 12.90 41.68 3.52
CA VAL A 408 12.25 41.42 4.81
C VAL A 408 12.41 42.60 5.75
N THR A 409 11.51 42.69 6.74
CA THR A 409 11.57 43.69 7.81
C THR A 409 11.88 43.05 9.16
N ASP A 410 12.66 43.74 9.99
CA ASP A 410 12.82 43.32 11.38
C ASP A 410 11.49 43.45 12.13
N PRO A 411 11.06 42.42 12.86
CA PRO A 411 9.84 42.45 13.64
C PRO A 411 10.07 43.20 14.98
N SER A 412 9.06 43.29 15.83
CA SER A 412 9.16 44.14 17.03
C SER A 412 9.95 43.50 18.17
N ASN A 413 10.00 42.16 18.21
CA ASN A 413 10.55 41.40 19.33
C ASN A 413 11.55 40.31 18.88
N GLY A 414 12.20 40.48 17.73
CA GLY A 414 13.30 39.63 17.26
C GLY A 414 14.11 40.32 16.16
N THR A 415 14.98 39.56 15.53
CA THR A 415 15.74 39.95 14.33
C THR A 415 15.56 38.90 13.25
N VAL A 416 15.65 39.31 11.98
CA VAL A 416 15.53 38.43 10.82
C VAL A 416 16.77 38.56 9.95
N GLU A 417 17.28 37.45 9.47
CA GLU A 417 18.31 37.38 8.43
C GLU A 417 17.82 36.48 7.30
N ILE A 418 18.01 36.90 6.04
CA ILE A 418 17.76 36.04 4.87
C ILE A 418 18.91 35.05 4.77
N ASN A 419 18.59 33.78 4.61
CA ASN A 419 19.53 32.72 4.34
C ASN A 419 19.44 32.35 2.85
N ASP A 420 20.47 32.68 2.10
CA ASP A 420 20.44 32.69 0.63
C ASP A 420 20.80 31.35 -0.01
N GLY A 421 20.66 30.21 0.68
CA GLY A 421 21.03 28.87 0.16
C GLY A 421 22.48 28.66 -0.32
N GLY A 422 23.31 29.72 -0.37
CA GLY A 422 24.52 29.77 -1.19
C GLY A 422 24.31 30.21 -2.66
N THR A 423 23.13 30.71 -3.01
CA THR A 423 22.57 31.06 -4.34
C THR A 423 22.19 32.56 -4.45
N PRO A 424 23.11 33.54 -4.33
CA PRO A 424 22.74 34.97 -4.17
C PRO A 424 22.06 35.67 -5.37
N ASP A 425 21.92 34.99 -6.51
CA ASP A 425 21.30 35.51 -7.74
C ASP A 425 20.02 34.69 -8.09
N ASP A 426 19.56 33.83 -7.18
CA ASP A 426 18.40 32.95 -7.30
C ASP A 426 17.66 32.94 -5.96
N ILE A 427 16.43 33.46 -5.91
CA ILE A 427 15.68 33.56 -4.65
C ILE A 427 14.79 32.33 -4.39
N SER A 428 14.73 31.35 -5.30
CA SER A 428 13.79 30.22 -5.18
C SER A 428 14.03 29.35 -3.95
N ASP A 429 15.25 29.32 -3.41
CA ASP A 429 15.62 28.60 -2.19
C ASP A 429 15.97 29.53 -1.01
N ASP A 430 15.62 30.83 -1.10
CA ASP A 430 15.86 31.78 -0.02
C ASP A 430 14.89 31.53 1.15
N THR A 431 15.45 31.30 2.35
CA THR A 431 14.69 31.15 3.59
C THR A 431 14.93 32.35 4.52
N ILE A 432 14.20 32.44 5.64
CA ILE A 432 14.48 33.43 6.68
C ILE A 432 14.75 32.80 8.05
N ILE A 433 15.80 33.29 8.71
CA ILE A 433 16.13 32.92 10.08
C ILE A 433 15.57 33.98 11.02
N TYR A 434 14.51 33.64 11.76
CA TYR A 434 13.99 34.46 12.85
C TYR A 434 14.67 34.11 14.17
N THR A 435 15.25 35.11 14.84
CA THR A 435 15.78 34.98 16.21
C THR A 435 14.96 35.87 17.16
N PRO A 436 14.21 35.30 18.12
CA PRO A 436 13.48 36.09 19.11
C PRO A 436 14.45 36.85 20.03
N ASN A 437 14.03 38.01 20.54
CA ASN A 437 14.76 38.69 21.61
C ASN A 437 14.73 37.85 22.89
N ASP A 438 15.84 37.85 23.63
CA ASP A 438 15.97 37.17 24.93
C ASP A 438 14.73 37.35 25.83
N GLY A 439 14.10 36.23 26.19
CA GLY A 439 12.93 36.11 27.05
C GLY A 439 11.61 36.61 26.45
N PHE A 440 11.51 36.79 25.13
CA PHE A 440 10.26 37.17 24.49
C PHE A 440 9.25 36.00 24.44
N GLU A 441 8.03 36.26 24.89
CA GLU A 441 6.89 35.34 24.78
C GLU A 441 5.72 36.11 24.14
N GLY A 442 5.09 35.52 23.14
CA GLY A 442 3.94 36.09 22.43
C GLY A 442 4.11 36.06 20.92
N THR A 443 3.28 36.84 20.23
CA THR A 443 3.27 36.88 18.75
C THR A 443 4.15 38.01 18.23
N ASP A 444 4.98 37.72 17.24
CA ASP A 444 5.69 38.69 16.41
C ASP A 444 5.21 38.59 14.96
N ILE A 445 5.41 39.65 14.17
CA ILE A 445 4.99 39.70 12.77
C ILE A 445 6.13 40.27 11.94
N ILE A 446 6.50 39.56 10.89
CA ILE A 446 7.43 39.98 9.85
C ILE A 446 6.60 40.35 8.62
N GLU A 447 6.97 41.42 7.94
CA GLU A 447 6.48 41.74 6.59
C GLU A 447 7.63 41.45 5.61
N TYR A 448 7.34 40.69 4.55
CA TYR A 448 8.28 40.45 3.46
C TYR A 448 7.65 40.87 2.13
N THR A 449 8.50 41.15 1.15
CA THR A 449 8.11 41.59 -0.18
C THR A 449 8.99 40.89 -1.18
N VAL A 450 8.35 40.19 -2.12
CA VAL A 450 8.98 39.60 -3.29
C VAL A 450 8.79 40.55 -4.47
N CYS A 451 9.74 40.59 -5.39
CA CYS A 451 9.59 41.30 -6.66
C CYS A 451 10.23 40.50 -7.79
N ASP A 452 9.62 40.51 -8.98
CA ASP A 452 10.23 39.97 -10.21
C ASP A 452 11.30 40.92 -10.80
N ALA A 453 11.99 40.49 -11.86
CA ALA A 453 13.00 41.29 -12.56
C ALA A 453 12.43 42.53 -13.27
N GLU A 454 11.14 42.50 -13.60
CA GLU A 454 10.37 43.58 -14.22
C GLU A 454 9.96 44.67 -13.20
N GLY A 455 10.01 44.34 -11.92
CA GLY A 455 9.67 45.17 -10.77
C GLY A 455 8.19 45.16 -10.37
N ASN A 456 7.44 44.13 -10.75
CA ASN A 456 6.18 43.76 -10.08
C ASN A 456 6.53 43.19 -8.71
N CYS A 457 5.75 43.53 -7.69
CA CYS A 457 6.05 43.16 -6.32
C CYS A 457 4.75 42.87 -5.58
N ASP A 458 4.76 41.84 -4.75
CA ASP A 458 3.69 41.56 -3.80
C ASP A 458 4.23 41.40 -2.36
N THR A 459 3.36 41.35 -1.35
CA THR A 459 3.74 41.51 0.05
C THR A 459 2.81 40.73 0.98
N ALA A 460 3.40 39.78 1.70
CA ALA A 460 2.76 39.02 2.76
C ALA A 460 3.42 39.20 4.13
N THR A 461 2.86 38.52 5.12
CA THR A 461 3.29 38.58 6.51
C THR A 461 3.46 37.20 7.15
N VAL A 462 4.59 37.01 7.84
CA VAL A 462 4.83 35.83 8.68
C VAL A 462 4.33 36.12 10.09
N THR A 463 3.33 35.37 10.55
CA THR A 463 2.87 35.41 11.94
C THR A 463 3.62 34.37 12.78
N ILE A 464 4.52 34.82 13.67
CA ILE A 464 5.32 33.93 14.52
C ILE A 464 4.74 33.90 15.93
N THR A 465 4.41 32.72 16.44
CA THR A 465 4.06 32.52 17.85
C THR A 465 5.24 31.99 18.64
N VAL A 466 5.85 32.85 19.46
CA VAL A 466 6.91 32.48 20.40
C VAL A 466 6.27 31.97 21.69
N GLY A 467 6.37 30.66 21.90
CA GLY A 467 5.61 29.89 22.88
C GLY A 467 6.39 29.44 24.11
N ASN A 468 5.70 28.67 24.97
CA ASN A 468 6.26 28.18 26.23
C ASN A 468 7.48 27.28 25.97
N PRO A 469 8.54 27.39 26.80
CA PRO A 469 9.72 26.55 26.69
C PRO A 469 9.34 25.07 26.75
N VAL A 470 10.12 24.22 26.05
CA VAL A 470 10.13 22.77 26.30
C VAL A 470 10.32 22.58 27.80
N ALA A 471 9.39 21.87 28.44
CA ALA A 471 9.48 21.68 29.88
C ALA A 471 10.78 20.94 30.20
N LEU A 472 11.55 21.46 31.15
CA LEU A 472 12.76 20.82 31.63
C LEU A 472 12.42 19.39 32.12
N ASP A 473 13.06 18.41 31.50
CA ASP A 473 12.93 16.98 31.80
C ASP A 473 14.35 16.39 31.91
N ALA A 474 14.77 16.14 33.15
CA ALA A 474 16.07 15.55 33.44
C ALA A 474 15.92 14.02 33.49
N VAL A 475 16.76 13.28 32.77
CA VAL A 475 16.63 11.85 32.53
C VAL A 475 17.74 11.07 33.26
N ASP A 476 17.38 9.93 33.87
CA ASP A 476 18.35 9.11 34.59
C ASP A 476 19.46 8.55 33.67
N ASP A 477 20.71 8.70 34.08
CA ASP A 477 21.90 8.20 33.38
C ASP A 477 22.45 6.90 33.96
N SER A 478 23.23 6.18 33.15
CA SER A 478 24.03 5.06 33.66
C SER A 478 25.38 4.95 32.96
N VAL A 479 26.43 4.75 33.74
CA VAL A 479 27.81 4.59 33.24
C VAL A 479 28.58 3.54 34.05
N SER A 480 29.73 3.12 33.54
CA SER A 480 30.66 2.25 34.28
C SER A 480 32.09 2.76 34.20
N THR A 481 32.88 2.51 35.25
CA THR A 481 34.29 2.89 35.27
C THR A 481 35.14 1.83 36.00
N PRO A 482 36.40 1.62 35.60
CA PRO A 482 37.31 0.76 36.35
C PRO A 482 37.56 1.23 37.79
N VAL A 483 37.92 0.30 38.67
CA VAL A 483 38.38 0.61 40.04
C VAL A 483 39.49 1.66 40.00
N ASP A 484 39.43 2.64 40.90
CA ASP A 484 40.40 3.74 41.04
C ASP A 484 40.55 4.65 39.80
N THR A 485 39.58 4.64 38.88
CA THR A 485 39.64 5.40 37.63
C THR A 485 38.55 6.49 37.59
N PRO A 486 38.93 7.78 37.54
CA PRO A 486 37.98 8.86 37.29
C PRO A 486 37.37 8.76 35.89
N ILE A 487 36.13 9.23 35.74
CA ILE A 487 35.38 9.28 34.47
C ILE A 487 34.72 10.67 34.33
N ASP A 488 34.66 11.17 33.11
CA ASP A 488 33.91 12.36 32.70
C ASP A 488 32.56 11.88 32.13
N ILE A 489 31.46 12.55 32.48
CA ILE A 489 30.10 12.09 32.18
C ILE A 489 29.29 13.28 31.67
N ASP A 490 28.71 13.11 30.48
CA ASP A 490 27.85 14.07 29.79
C ASP A 490 26.39 13.90 30.26
N ILE A 491 26.10 14.41 31.46
CA ILE A 491 24.81 14.19 32.16
C ILE A 491 23.63 15.02 31.64
N LEU A 492 23.82 15.80 30.56
CA LEU A 492 22.78 16.63 29.96
C LEU A 492 22.42 16.16 28.55
N GLU A 493 23.12 15.15 28.01
CA GLU A 493 22.99 14.72 26.62
C GLU A 493 21.60 14.12 26.31
N ASN A 494 21.00 13.46 27.29
CA ASN A 494 19.67 12.85 27.21
C ASN A 494 18.55 13.71 27.85
N ASP A 495 18.87 14.90 28.33
CA ASP A 495 17.91 15.81 28.96
C ASP A 495 17.21 16.69 27.92
N LEU A 496 15.93 16.99 28.16
CA LEU A 496 15.14 17.87 27.31
C LEU A 496 14.85 19.21 27.99
N GLY A 497 14.81 20.29 27.21
CA GLY A 497 14.48 21.62 27.72
C GLY A 497 15.53 22.20 28.68
N VAL A 498 16.80 21.80 28.55
CA VAL A 498 17.92 22.37 29.33
C VAL A 498 18.15 23.82 28.89
N PRO A 499 17.97 24.81 29.78
CA PRO A 499 18.21 26.22 29.44
C PRO A 499 19.71 26.51 29.47
N SER A 500 20.18 27.42 28.59
CA SER A 500 21.57 27.88 28.63
C SER A 500 21.85 28.69 29.90
N ASP A 501 20.97 29.58 30.32
CA ASP A 501 21.19 30.49 31.47
C ASP A 501 20.76 29.93 32.85
N GLY A 502 20.59 28.61 32.94
CA GLY A 502 20.12 27.90 34.13
C GLY A 502 21.16 27.68 35.22
N THR A 503 20.85 26.77 36.14
CA THR A 503 21.82 26.28 37.14
C THR A 503 21.85 24.76 37.20
N LEU A 504 23.04 24.17 37.12
CA LEU A 504 23.31 22.76 37.39
C LEU A 504 23.83 22.58 38.82
N THR A 505 23.25 21.64 39.56
CA THR A 505 23.76 21.25 40.89
C THR A 505 23.84 19.74 41.04
N VAL A 506 24.89 19.27 41.71
CA VAL A 506 25.15 17.83 41.92
C VAL A 506 25.36 17.52 43.40
N THR A 507 25.03 16.29 43.79
CA THR A 507 25.26 15.78 45.15
C THR A 507 26.49 14.89 45.22
N ASP A 508 27.20 14.93 46.36
CA ASP A 508 28.30 14.00 46.60
C ASP A 508 27.77 12.56 46.73
N PRO A 509 28.31 11.60 45.96
CA PRO A 509 27.91 10.20 46.06
C PRO A 509 28.51 9.52 47.31
N SER A 510 28.07 8.31 47.63
CA SER A 510 28.48 7.62 48.86
C SER A 510 29.90 7.04 48.78
N ASN A 511 30.37 6.69 47.59
CA ASN A 511 31.62 5.97 47.37
C ASN A 511 32.57 6.65 46.36
N GLY A 512 32.42 7.95 46.14
CA GLY A 512 33.34 8.77 45.35
C GLY A 512 33.22 10.26 45.65
N THR A 513 33.78 11.09 44.78
CA THR A 513 33.61 12.54 44.75
C THR A 513 33.23 12.98 43.35
N VAL A 514 32.43 14.04 43.23
CA VAL A 514 32.02 14.63 41.95
C VAL A 514 32.45 16.10 41.89
N GLU A 515 32.89 16.54 40.72
CA GLU A 515 33.15 17.95 40.41
C GLU A 515 32.47 18.29 39.07
N ILE A 516 31.76 19.41 38.99
CA ILE A 516 31.22 19.93 37.72
C ILE A 516 32.38 20.52 36.91
N ASN A 517 32.43 20.20 35.63
CA ASN A 517 33.36 20.73 34.66
C ASN A 517 32.60 21.66 33.71
N ASP A 518 32.85 22.97 33.84
CA ASP A 518 32.02 24.02 33.27
C ASP A 518 32.36 24.40 31.82
N GLY A 519 33.03 23.54 31.05
CA GLY A 519 33.46 23.85 29.66
C GLY A 519 34.37 25.07 29.45
N GLY A 520 34.60 25.90 30.47
CA GLY A 520 35.05 27.29 30.34
C GLY A 520 33.93 28.33 30.15
N THR A 521 32.67 27.94 30.28
CA THR A 521 31.38 28.62 30.05
C THR A 521 30.58 28.81 31.36
N PRO A 522 31.08 29.55 32.36
CA PRO A 522 30.46 29.61 33.70
C PRO A 522 29.05 30.25 33.80
N ASP A 523 28.53 30.80 32.70
CA ASP A 523 27.20 31.41 32.62
C ASP A 523 26.31 30.66 31.59
N ASP A 524 26.75 29.50 31.09
CA ASP A 524 26.03 28.65 30.13
C ASP A 524 26.18 27.19 30.56
N ILE A 525 25.10 26.54 30.99
CA ILE A 525 25.16 25.15 31.50
C ILE A 525 25.00 24.10 30.39
N SER A 526 24.73 24.50 29.15
CA SER A 526 24.37 23.55 28.07
C SER A 526 25.50 22.59 27.70
N ASP A 527 26.75 22.90 28.04
CA ASP A 527 27.93 22.06 27.82
C ASP A 527 28.61 21.59 29.13
N ASP A 528 27.94 21.74 30.28
CA ASP A 528 28.48 21.32 31.58
C ASP A 528 28.50 19.79 31.70
N THR A 529 29.66 19.23 32.09
CA THR A 529 29.83 17.79 32.36
C THR A 529 30.15 17.54 33.85
N ILE A 530 30.17 16.28 34.29
CA ILE A 530 30.64 15.93 35.64
C ILE A 530 31.81 14.95 35.64
N ILE A 531 32.78 15.20 36.51
CA ILE A 531 33.91 14.30 36.74
C ILE A 531 33.67 13.50 38.02
N TYR A 532 33.39 12.22 37.89
CA TYR A 532 33.29 11.28 39.02
C TYR A 532 34.65 10.63 39.31
N THR A 533 35.09 10.69 40.56
CA THR A 533 36.28 9.98 41.05
C THR A 533 35.90 8.97 42.13
N PRO A 534 36.04 7.65 41.91
CA PRO A 534 35.71 6.64 42.92
C PRO A 534 36.70 6.70 44.10
N ASN A 535 36.23 6.31 45.28
CA ASN A 535 37.08 6.11 46.45
C ASN A 535 38.09 4.98 46.19
N ASP A 536 39.31 5.14 46.72
CA ASP A 536 40.40 4.16 46.61
C ASP A 536 39.94 2.74 47.01
N GLY A 537 39.97 1.82 46.04
CA GLY A 537 39.58 0.42 46.15
C GLY A 537 38.08 0.14 46.19
N PHE A 538 37.21 1.09 45.81
CA PHE A 538 35.77 0.86 45.74
C PHE A 538 35.39 -0.01 44.53
N GLU A 539 34.52 -1.00 44.78
CA GLU A 539 33.88 -1.85 43.78
C GLU A 539 32.38 -1.95 44.15
N GLY A 540 31.50 -1.72 43.19
CA GLY A 540 30.05 -1.71 43.36
C GLY A 540 29.38 -0.54 42.65
N ALA A 541 28.07 -0.42 42.83
CA ALA A 541 27.29 0.70 42.31
C ALA A 541 27.36 1.91 43.25
N ASP A 542 27.47 3.11 42.67
CA ASP A 542 27.34 4.41 43.31
C ASP A 542 26.28 5.23 42.57
N ILE A 543 25.68 6.23 43.24
CA ILE A 543 24.61 7.04 42.66
C ILE A 543 24.89 8.51 42.96
N ILE A 544 24.79 9.35 41.93
CA ILE A 544 24.80 10.81 42.00
C ILE A 544 23.38 11.28 41.66
N GLU A 545 22.86 12.26 42.39
CA GLU A 545 21.65 13.00 42.02
C GLU A 545 22.09 14.37 41.51
N TYR A 546 21.58 14.79 40.35
CA TYR A 546 21.74 16.14 39.82
C TYR A 546 20.39 16.84 39.69
N THR A 547 20.44 18.17 39.60
CA THR A 547 19.27 19.03 39.48
C THR A 547 19.61 20.16 38.54
N VAL A 548 18.82 20.28 37.48
CA VAL A 548 18.85 21.43 36.57
C VAL A 548 17.70 22.36 36.97
N CYS A 549 17.93 23.66 36.92
CA CYS A 549 16.88 24.67 37.10
C CYS A 549 16.99 25.76 36.03
N ASP A 550 15.86 26.28 35.56
CA ASP A 550 15.80 27.50 34.76
C ASP A 550 15.94 28.78 35.62
N ALA A 551 16.04 29.94 34.96
CA ALA A 551 16.17 31.24 35.60
C ALA A 551 14.93 31.62 36.45
N GLU A 552 13.76 31.05 36.12
CA GLU A 552 12.47 31.21 36.80
C GLU A 552 12.36 30.33 38.06
N GLY A 553 13.25 29.34 38.20
CA GLY A 553 13.34 28.40 39.32
C GLY A 553 12.44 27.17 39.18
N ASN A 554 12.01 26.83 37.96
CA ASN A 554 11.52 25.49 37.65
C ASN A 554 12.73 24.57 37.60
N CYS A 555 12.63 23.42 38.26
CA CYS A 555 13.74 22.49 38.38
C CYS A 555 13.26 21.07 38.13
N ASP A 556 14.12 20.26 37.53
CA ASP A 556 13.94 18.82 37.47
C ASP A 556 15.20 18.07 37.94
N THR A 557 15.02 16.81 38.32
CA THR A 557 16.06 16.01 38.98
C THR A 557 16.15 14.61 38.41
N ALA A 558 17.36 14.19 38.08
CA ALA A 558 17.69 12.84 37.68
C ALA A 558 18.89 12.27 38.44
N THR A 559 19.14 10.98 38.22
CA THR A 559 20.20 10.23 38.88
C THR A 559 21.15 9.59 37.89
N VAL A 560 22.45 9.64 38.20
CA VAL A 560 23.49 8.92 37.49
C VAL A 560 23.84 7.66 38.27
N THR A 561 23.58 6.50 37.69
CA THR A 561 23.99 5.20 38.27
C THR A 561 25.38 4.81 37.74
N ILE A 562 26.40 4.84 38.60
CA ILE A 562 27.77 4.47 38.24
C ILE A 562 28.10 3.07 38.75
N THR A 563 28.48 2.17 37.85
CA THR A 563 29.02 0.85 38.23
C THR A 563 30.55 0.88 38.24
N VAL A 564 31.15 0.84 39.43
CA VAL A 564 32.61 0.76 39.61
C VAL A 564 33.03 -0.69 39.75
N GLY A 565 33.88 -1.19 38.87
CA GLY A 565 34.27 -2.59 38.90
C GLY A 565 35.44 -2.88 37.99
N ASN A 566 35.83 -4.15 37.90
CA ASN A 566 36.66 -4.54 36.76
C ASN A 566 35.75 -4.60 35.53
N PRO A 567 36.14 -4.02 34.38
CA PRO A 567 35.40 -4.23 33.14
C PRO A 567 35.20 -5.74 32.93
N VAL A 568 34.03 -6.13 32.43
CA VAL A 568 33.79 -7.51 32.00
C VAL A 568 34.91 -7.86 31.04
N ALA A 569 35.58 -8.99 31.28
CA ALA A 569 36.69 -9.36 30.41
C ALA A 569 36.14 -9.57 28.99
N LEU A 570 36.77 -8.90 28.01
CA LEU A 570 36.43 -9.09 26.60
C LEU A 570 36.45 -10.58 26.25
N ASP A 571 35.32 -11.07 25.78
CA ASP A 571 35.09 -12.43 25.32
C ASP A 571 34.42 -12.34 23.95
N VAL A 572 35.24 -12.46 22.90
CA VAL A 572 34.80 -12.50 21.51
C VAL A 572 34.37 -13.92 21.16
N VAL A 573 33.12 -14.10 20.77
CA VAL A 573 32.46 -15.36 20.47
C VAL A 573 32.45 -15.56 18.95
N ASP A 574 32.61 -16.81 18.49
CA ASP A 574 32.62 -17.08 17.05
C ASP A 574 31.20 -16.98 16.47
N ASP A 575 31.00 -16.12 15.47
CA ASP A 575 29.76 -16.02 14.71
C ASP A 575 29.63 -17.04 13.58
N SER A 576 28.38 -17.34 13.23
CA SER A 576 28.06 -18.13 12.04
C SER A 576 26.82 -17.61 11.34
N VAL A 577 26.99 -17.20 10.08
CA VAL A 577 25.92 -16.74 9.21
C VAL A 577 25.95 -17.47 7.86
N SER A 578 24.87 -17.37 7.09
CA SER A 578 24.78 -17.88 5.72
C SER A 578 23.97 -16.92 4.87
N THR A 579 24.43 -16.68 3.65
CA THR A 579 23.75 -15.87 2.64
C THR A 579 23.61 -16.68 1.34
N PRO A 580 22.62 -16.43 0.48
CA PRO A 580 22.57 -16.98 -0.87
C PRO A 580 23.82 -16.62 -1.70
N VAL A 581 24.04 -17.37 -2.78
CA VAL A 581 25.15 -17.09 -3.72
C VAL A 581 25.03 -15.67 -4.25
N ASP A 582 26.16 -14.97 -4.31
CA ASP A 582 26.27 -13.61 -4.86
C ASP A 582 25.43 -12.55 -4.11
N THR A 583 24.95 -12.84 -2.90
CA THR A 583 24.16 -11.91 -2.09
C THR A 583 24.98 -11.37 -0.92
N PRO A 584 25.26 -10.05 -0.87
CA PRO A 584 25.86 -9.42 0.31
C PRO A 584 24.98 -9.59 1.55
N ILE A 585 25.59 -9.61 2.73
CA ILE A 585 24.88 -9.72 4.01
C ILE A 585 25.52 -8.78 5.04
N ASP A 586 24.68 -8.07 5.78
CA ASP A 586 25.06 -7.31 6.97
C ASP A 586 25.01 -8.23 8.19
N ILE A 587 25.99 -8.11 9.08
CA ILE A 587 26.22 -9.03 10.19
C ILE A 587 26.50 -8.24 11.46
N ASP A 588 25.64 -8.42 12.46
CA ASP A 588 25.79 -7.92 13.83
C ASP A 588 26.86 -8.72 14.59
N ILE A 589 28.13 -8.51 14.24
CA ILE A 589 29.25 -9.34 14.69
C ILE A 589 29.55 -9.20 16.20
N LEU A 590 29.02 -8.18 16.86
CA LEU A 590 29.27 -7.90 18.27
C LEU A 590 28.12 -8.36 19.19
N GLU A 591 26.99 -8.82 18.64
CA GLU A 591 25.77 -9.11 19.41
C GLU A 591 25.98 -10.20 20.47
N ASN A 592 26.82 -11.19 20.16
CA ASN A 592 27.10 -12.32 21.06
C ASN A 592 28.38 -12.16 21.90
N ASP A 593 29.08 -11.03 21.74
CA ASP A 593 30.31 -10.72 22.43
C ASP A 593 30.03 -10.15 23.82
N LEU A 594 30.94 -10.39 24.76
CA LEU A 594 30.82 -9.87 26.12
C LEU A 594 31.99 -8.96 26.46
N GLY A 595 31.69 -7.81 27.07
CA GLY A 595 32.70 -6.87 27.53
C GLY A 595 33.39 -6.08 26.41
N VAL A 596 32.68 -5.85 25.30
CA VAL A 596 33.08 -4.92 24.23
C VAL A 596 33.02 -3.48 24.80
N PRO A 597 34.12 -2.71 24.77
CA PRO A 597 34.10 -1.30 25.15
C PRO A 597 33.64 -0.43 23.97
N SER A 598 33.00 0.70 24.24
CA SER A 598 32.65 1.69 23.20
C SER A 598 33.90 2.30 22.53
N ASP A 599 34.94 2.62 23.32
CA ASP A 599 36.21 3.17 22.83
C ASP A 599 37.19 2.12 22.22
N GLY A 600 36.65 0.99 21.78
CA GLY A 600 37.39 -0.15 21.28
C GLY A 600 37.93 0.02 19.86
N THR A 601 38.41 -1.08 19.28
CA THR A 601 38.73 -1.14 17.84
C THR A 601 38.25 -2.46 17.28
N LEU A 602 37.34 -2.43 16.32
CA LEU A 602 36.96 -3.59 15.51
C LEU A 602 37.96 -3.77 14.36
N THR A 603 38.40 -5.02 14.12
CA THR A 603 39.25 -5.32 12.98
C THR A 603 38.78 -6.58 12.28
N VAL A 604 38.53 -6.48 10.98
CA VAL A 604 38.10 -7.58 10.13
C VAL A 604 39.23 -8.05 9.20
N THR A 605 39.09 -9.27 8.68
CA THR A 605 39.98 -9.79 7.63
C THR A 605 39.16 -10.42 6.53
N ASP A 606 39.50 -10.11 5.28
CA ASP A 606 38.82 -10.71 4.12
C ASP A 606 38.93 -12.25 4.12
N PRO A 607 37.82 -12.96 3.91
CA PRO A 607 37.81 -14.39 3.69
C PRO A 607 38.32 -14.74 2.28
N SER A 608 38.47 -16.03 1.98
CA SER A 608 39.01 -16.45 0.68
C SER A 608 38.08 -16.22 -0.52
N ASN A 609 36.78 -16.03 -0.28
CA ASN A 609 35.73 -15.99 -1.30
C ASN A 609 34.85 -14.74 -1.23
N GLY A 610 35.36 -13.64 -0.71
CA GLY A 610 34.66 -12.36 -0.68
C GLY A 610 35.47 -11.30 0.07
N THR A 611 34.87 -10.15 0.29
CA THR A 611 35.44 -9.01 1.04
C THR A 611 34.56 -8.67 2.24
N VAL A 612 35.16 -8.07 3.27
CA VAL A 612 34.44 -7.57 4.44
C VAL A 612 34.75 -6.09 4.64
N GLU A 613 33.70 -5.28 4.83
CA GLU A 613 33.77 -3.88 5.22
C GLU A 613 33.11 -3.69 6.59
N ILE A 614 33.61 -2.75 7.39
CA ILE A 614 32.98 -2.35 8.66
C ILE A 614 32.01 -1.23 8.33
N ASN A 615 30.79 -1.34 8.82
CA ASN A 615 29.79 -0.28 8.79
C ASN A 615 29.71 0.30 10.21
N ASP A 616 30.09 1.57 10.37
CA ASP A 616 30.19 2.24 11.66
C ASP A 616 28.90 2.94 12.08
N GLY A 617 27.78 2.75 11.39
CA GLY A 617 26.48 3.32 11.79
C GLY A 617 26.43 4.86 11.87
N GLY A 618 27.48 5.56 11.42
CA GLY A 618 27.64 7.00 11.64
C GLY A 618 28.33 7.39 12.96
N THR A 619 28.86 6.43 13.73
CA THR A 619 29.52 6.58 15.05
C THR A 619 31.00 6.12 15.05
N PRO A 620 31.93 6.78 14.30
CA PRO A 620 33.30 6.26 14.08
C PRO A 620 34.19 6.07 15.32
N ASP A 621 33.80 6.65 16.47
CA ASP A 621 34.53 6.61 17.74
C ASP A 621 33.83 5.70 18.79
N ASP A 622 32.69 5.09 18.47
CA ASP A 622 31.98 4.11 19.30
C ASP A 622 31.76 2.81 18.52
N ILE A 623 32.45 1.74 18.90
CA ILE A 623 32.33 0.46 18.17
C ILE A 623 31.13 -0.39 18.63
N SER A 624 30.31 0.09 19.57
CA SER A 624 29.30 -0.76 20.21
C SER A 624 28.13 -1.15 19.30
N ASP A 625 27.93 -0.40 18.22
CA ASP A 625 26.94 -0.62 17.17
C ASP A 625 27.55 -0.93 15.79
N ASP A 626 28.88 -1.06 15.68
CA ASP A 626 29.57 -1.46 14.46
C ASP A 626 29.05 -2.82 13.94
N THR A 627 28.63 -2.86 12.67
CA THR A 627 28.33 -4.11 11.94
C THR A 627 29.38 -4.38 10.87
N ILE A 628 29.30 -5.54 10.21
CA ILE A 628 30.16 -5.86 9.06
C ILE A 628 29.34 -6.30 7.86
N ILE A 629 29.68 -5.76 6.69
CA ILE A 629 29.09 -6.17 5.41
C ILE A 629 30.04 -7.16 4.74
N TYR A 630 29.57 -8.39 4.56
CA TYR A 630 30.26 -9.40 3.75
C TYR A 630 29.73 -9.41 2.31
N THR A 631 30.62 -9.21 1.33
CA THR A 631 30.31 -9.31 -0.10
C THR A 631 30.98 -10.55 -0.69
N PRO A 632 30.23 -11.59 -1.11
CA PRO A 632 30.82 -12.76 -1.77
C PRO A 632 31.40 -12.42 -3.14
N ASN A 633 32.43 -13.16 -3.57
CA ASN A 633 32.89 -13.15 -4.96
C ASN A 633 31.89 -13.91 -5.84
N ASP A 634 31.73 -13.50 -7.10
CA ASP A 634 30.89 -14.18 -8.09
C ASP A 634 30.99 -15.72 -8.04
N GLY A 635 29.85 -16.36 -7.81
CA GLY A 635 29.64 -17.81 -7.72
C GLY A 635 29.94 -18.45 -6.36
N PHE A 636 29.99 -17.69 -5.25
CA PHE A 636 30.28 -18.20 -3.90
C PHE A 636 29.23 -17.92 -2.84
#